data_AF-A0A953TNK6-F1
#
_entry.id   AF-A0A953TNK6-F1
#
_cell.length_a   1.000
_cell.length_b   1.000
_cell.length_c   1.000
_cell.angle_alpha   90.00
_cell.angle_beta   90.00
_cell.angle_gamma   90.00
#
_symmetry.space_group_name_H-M   'P 1'
#
loop_
_entity.id
_entity.type
_entity.pdbx_description
1 polymer ?
#
loop_
_entity_poly.entity_id
_entity_poly.type
_entity_poly.pdbx_seq_one_letter_code
_entity_poly.pdbx_strand_id
1 'polypeptide(L)'
;MTKRLPLLAFVLAAACPLSGSGQRAAEAPTTPTGPAALSDFFKPGVVFQDRNNDGVVDFVDARLVMPEHPTTGELAAAADVAARLGFETSAMNLPVARADVARGFQPSGTGASIFIGVKSLAPSGVSVQSLGGGTLKAGDGFVAAFTIGRQPAVAVLGGDDDGLNAAAVSLAGHLPYVWDQKSATVDKIAADVKQWLAGKGVTPTAVTTPAIYVKSNVDGAERIVVDAQMAAGDLVKAQVALNQFKATGGTDPKRALAYANVRSLRIRLRAQGGGVATVDLPGTGLPAPTVGDPSPVQPPARRPGGGAKDNFDLSSFYANEGALADSDNNLIPDRVDVLLSADGDGADGVVDLAARLGLESTGVSLPIAKPATALTAPDGEPMLVLIGVNHPTIEQLIKNHKWERPALQPGEGLIQLVKKAFGEKSALIVTGGDAAGVDRAVHQLAEKFPHIWARGKDRTTLDDVEEDLRKFVAGRSPAGQAAMSLYKLDKLAEKLQGKDLSSAHVKVFVEKAADGLADVVRQEAAAKLTTTSPIAVDVQNLDVQKGRALVTDDFDIPSEVDEFWTKLRTRVIPALKAVKKRQAVTIDARLSEPPEVRREIAQKARVELIAAGADEKATTVTVLSAYKQGYSWLYDVVRPALAGRPVDRITIKFAELGPPGGWKQQGMFAPSRWLLEIYPIDEILSQELKIDLKKIHFEMTPIGSASYEVIASAANGSELLRRRFEPAVVERAFFDRFPDYEHVRVTTGWIKAGVADRTVVDDRIETDPERFWDHFQAKTLPALYDHVMALGNGKPRADDAPFFGELTVDLTLSEPEYRLPIDEEQISSMEALHEEIYFNTIRVSRPDHSDHASEGRRQGRPCEDHRDRLRCRSSVRRRRVR
;
A
#
# COMPACT_ATOMS: atom_id res chain seq x y z
N MET A 1 -0.09 31.58 -65.14
CA MET A 1 0.38 32.72 -64.33
C MET A 1 1.33 32.16 -63.27
N THR A 2 2.56 32.71 -63.25
CA THR A 2 3.58 32.72 -62.17
C THR A 2 3.81 31.42 -61.37
N LYS A 3 4.64 30.45 -61.82
CA LYS A 3 6.13 30.36 -61.91
C LYS A 3 6.85 30.27 -60.53
N ARG A 4 7.35 29.07 -60.19
CA ARG A 4 8.76 28.59 -60.27
C ARG A 4 9.63 29.01 -59.07
N LEU A 5 10.24 28.05 -58.38
CA LEU A 5 11.64 28.15 -57.94
C LEU A 5 12.23 26.77 -57.56
N PRO A 6 13.30 26.32 -58.25
CA PRO A 6 14.26 25.36 -57.74
C PRO A 6 15.65 25.98 -57.54
N LEU A 7 16.49 25.25 -56.79
CA LEU A 7 17.95 25.12 -56.90
C LEU A 7 18.92 26.30 -56.61
N LEU A 8 19.80 26.01 -55.64
CA LEU A 8 21.28 26.17 -55.59
C LEU A 8 21.96 27.53 -55.34
N ALA A 9 22.78 27.51 -54.26
CA ALA A 9 24.15 28.03 -54.09
C ALA A 9 24.47 29.55 -54.20
N PHE A 10 25.04 30.12 -53.14
CA PHE A 10 26.41 30.72 -53.02
C PHE A 10 26.54 31.42 -51.64
N VAL A 11 27.51 31.01 -50.80
CA VAL A 11 28.77 31.72 -50.44
C VAL A 11 28.59 33.04 -49.68
N LEU A 12 29.15 33.13 -48.46
CA LEU A 12 30.15 34.16 -48.11
C LEU A 12 30.89 33.81 -46.79
N ALA A 13 32.20 34.04 -46.81
CA ALA A 13 33.18 33.78 -45.77
C ALA A 13 33.43 35.02 -44.88
N ALA A 14 33.87 34.80 -43.64
CA ALA A 14 34.73 35.70 -42.84
C ALA A 14 35.29 34.91 -41.65
N ALA A 15 36.55 34.46 -41.71
CA ALA A 15 37.76 35.14 -41.24
C ALA A 15 38.04 34.97 -39.73
N CYS A 16 38.98 34.07 -39.42
CA CYS A 16 39.69 34.00 -38.13
C CYS A 16 40.58 35.23 -37.92
N PRO A 17 40.93 35.51 -36.64
CA PRO A 17 42.35 35.46 -36.31
C PRO A 17 42.64 34.51 -35.13
N LEU A 18 43.79 33.86 -35.22
CA LEU A 18 44.44 33.12 -34.15
C LEU A 18 44.83 34.06 -33.00
N SER A 19 44.55 33.65 -31.76
CA SER A 19 45.28 34.17 -30.59
C SER A 19 45.16 33.22 -29.40
N GLY A 20 46.32 32.75 -28.92
CA GLY A 20 46.55 32.46 -27.51
C GLY A 20 46.34 31.02 -27.06
N SER A 21 47.43 30.26 -26.97
CA SER A 21 47.60 29.19 -26.00
C SER A 21 47.45 29.75 -24.58
N GLY A 22 46.21 29.91 -24.11
CA GLY A 22 45.90 30.18 -22.72
C GLY A 22 45.79 28.87 -21.98
N GLN A 23 46.81 28.55 -21.17
CA GLN A 23 46.63 27.62 -20.05
C GLN A 23 45.37 28.08 -19.29
N ARG A 24 44.29 27.30 -19.36
CA ARG A 24 43.20 27.46 -18.40
C ARG A 24 43.81 27.22 -17.04
N ALA A 25 43.93 28.29 -16.26
CA ALA A 25 44.19 28.20 -14.84
C ALA A 25 43.18 27.20 -14.27
N ALA A 26 43.70 26.13 -13.66
CA ALA A 26 42.89 25.21 -12.88
C ALA A 26 42.09 26.05 -11.86
N GLU A 27 40.77 25.99 -11.92
CA GLU A 27 39.92 26.52 -10.86
C GLU A 27 40.38 25.89 -9.54
N ALA A 28 40.53 26.73 -8.52
CA ALA A 28 40.94 26.31 -7.20
C ALA A 28 39.98 25.22 -6.66
N PRO A 29 40.48 24.22 -5.92
CA PRO A 29 39.65 23.15 -5.38
C PRO A 29 38.47 23.74 -4.60
N THR A 30 37.26 23.29 -4.95
CA THR A 30 36.02 23.68 -4.27
C THR A 30 36.09 23.22 -2.81
N THR A 31 36.44 24.14 -1.93
CA THR A 31 36.52 23.88 -0.49
C THR A 31 35.10 23.72 0.06
N PRO A 32 34.81 22.74 0.93
CA PRO A 32 33.49 22.58 1.51
C PRO A 32 33.01 23.89 2.16
N THR A 33 31.80 24.33 1.80
CA THR A 33 31.28 25.67 2.15
C THR A 33 30.80 25.79 3.60
N GLY A 34 30.60 24.66 4.30
CA GLY A 34 30.23 24.62 5.71
C GLY A 34 29.75 23.23 6.16
N PRO A 35 29.73 22.96 7.48
CA PRO A 35 29.17 21.72 8.04
C PRO A 35 27.65 21.68 7.84
N ALA A 36 27.13 20.53 7.41
CA ALA A 36 25.70 20.24 7.36
C ALA A 36 25.32 19.27 8.50
N ALA A 37 24.06 19.21 8.90
CA ALA A 37 23.63 18.24 9.91
C ALA A 37 23.37 16.87 9.26
N LEU A 38 23.87 15.79 9.87
CA LEU A 38 23.60 14.41 9.41
C LEU A 38 22.10 14.08 9.42
N SER A 39 21.34 14.65 10.37
CA SER A 39 19.89 14.45 10.49
C SER A 39 19.11 14.98 9.31
N ASP A 40 19.59 16.02 8.61
CA ASP A 40 18.86 16.63 7.50
C ASP A 40 18.75 15.71 6.29
N PHE A 41 19.61 14.67 6.20
CA PHE A 41 19.54 13.64 5.17
C PHE A 41 18.36 12.67 5.35
N PHE A 42 17.79 12.59 6.55
CA PHE A 42 16.69 11.68 6.90
C PHE A 42 15.35 12.41 7.08
N LYS A 43 15.32 13.72 6.84
CA LYS A 43 14.10 14.52 6.92
C LYS A 43 13.53 14.75 5.51
N PRO A 44 12.20 14.95 5.39
CA PRO A 44 11.61 15.45 4.16
C PRO A 44 12.29 16.76 3.70
N GLY A 45 12.66 16.83 2.42
CA GLY A 45 13.22 18.01 1.75
C GLY A 45 14.48 17.72 0.93
N VAL A 46 15.56 17.26 1.57
CA VAL A 46 16.89 17.15 0.93
C VAL A 46 16.98 15.91 0.05
N VAL A 47 16.94 14.73 0.67
CA VAL A 47 17.02 13.43 -0.01
C VAL A 47 15.62 12.94 -0.34
N PHE A 48 14.71 13.02 0.64
CA PHE A 48 13.37 12.46 0.58
C PHE A 48 12.37 13.57 0.26
N GLN A 49 11.75 13.51 -0.92
CA GLN A 49 10.81 14.52 -1.37
C GLN A 49 9.40 13.91 -1.45
N ASP A 50 8.44 14.70 -0.98
CA ASP A 50 7.02 14.50 -1.26
C ASP A 50 6.67 15.46 -2.42
N ARG A 51 6.55 14.91 -3.63
CA ARG A 51 6.31 15.67 -4.86
C ARG A 51 4.83 15.80 -5.20
N ASN A 52 3.98 14.93 -4.65
CA ASN A 52 2.53 14.98 -4.85
C ASN A 52 1.80 15.74 -3.73
N ASN A 53 2.50 16.12 -2.65
CA ASN A 53 2.05 16.81 -1.44
C ASN A 53 0.96 16.05 -0.66
N ASP A 54 1.01 14.71 -0.61
CA ASP A 54 0.09 13.89 0.18
C ASP A 54 0.58 13.59 1.61
N GLY A 55 1.78 14.06 1.97
CA GLY A 55 2.41 13.82 3.27
C GLY A 55 3.29 12.56 3.32
N VAL A 56 3.42 11.82 2.22
CA VAL A 56 4.27 10.62 2.08
C VAL A 56 5.40 10.90 1.10
N VAL A 57 6.61 10.44 1.42
CA VAL A 57 7.77 10.58 0.54
C VAL A 57 7.60 9.68 -0.68
N ASP A 58 7.54 10.27 -1.88
CA ASP A 58 7.34 9.58 -3.17
C ASP A 58 8.52 9.77 -4.15
N PHE A 59 9.62 10.38 -3.69
CA PHE A 59 10.80 10.58 -4.51
C PHE A 59 12.11 10.67 -3.72
N VAL A 60 13.18 10.10 -4.30
CA VAL A 60 14.56 10.20 -3.79
C VAL A 60 15.39 11.11 -4.69
N ASP A 61 15.76 12.29 -4.19
CA ASP A 61 16.65 13.27 -4.86
C ASP A 61 18.08 13.15 -4.32
N ALA A 62 18.67 11.97 -4.52
CA ALA A 62 20.06 11.69 -4.17
C ALA A 62 20.78 10.95 -5.29
N ARG A 63 22.09 11.16 -5.37
CA ARG A 63 22.99 10.43 -6.26
C ARG A 63 24.15 9.83 -5.51
N LEU A 64 24.55 8.62 -5.90
CA LEU A 64 25.72 7.95 -5.38
C LEU A 64 26.96 8.34 -6.20
N VAL A 65 28.07 8.60 -5.50
CA VAL A 65 29.38 8.87 -6.07
C VAL A 65 30.31 7.76 -5.64
N MET A 66 30.77 6.96 -6.60
CA MET A 66 31.68 5.84 -6.41
C MET A 66 32.89 5.98 -7.35
N PRO A 67 34.00 5.30 -7.09
CA PRO A 67 35.10 5.20 -8.06
C PRO A 67 34.65 4.54 -9.36
N GLU A 68 35.38 4.77 -10.46
CA GLU A 68 35.10 4.17 -11.77
C GLU A 68 35.17 2.63 -11.75
N HIS A 69 36.04 2.09 -10.89
CA HIS A 69 36.15 0.66 -10.61
C HIS A 69 35.99 0.46 -9.10
N PRO A 70 34.75 0.33 -8.59
CA PRO A 70 34.50 0.18 -7.17
C PRO A 70 35.03 -1.17 -6.67
N THR A 71 35.54 -1.20 -5.44
CA THR A 71 35.87 -2.47 -4.77
C THR A 71 34.59 -3.19 -4.32
N THR A 72 34.69 -4.47 -3.97
CA THR A 72 33.56 -5.22 -3.39
C THR A 72 33.07 -4.61 -2.06
N GLY A 73 33.97 -4.03 -1.27
CA GLY A 73 33.64 -3.22 -0.10
C GLY A 73 32.84 -1.96 -0.44
N GLU A 74 33.23 -1.23 -1.49
CA GLU A 74 32.52 -0.04 -1.95
C GLU A 74 31.13 -0.38 -2.52
N LEU A 75 30.99 -1.49 -3.27
CA LEU A 75 29.71 -1.98 -3.76
C LEU A 75 28.77 -2.40 -2.61
N ALA A 76 29.28 -3.12 -1.61
CA ALA A 76 28.49 -3.53 -0.45
C ALA A 76 28.00 -2.31 0.36
N ALA A 77 28.89 -1.35 0.62
CA ALA A 77 28.55 -0.11 1.31
C ALA A 77 27.53 0.74 0.52
N ALA A 78 27.67 0.81 -0.80
CA ALA A 78 26.71 1.50 -1.67
C ALA A 78 25.35 0.80 -1.67
N ALA A 79 25.32 -0.53 -1.68
CA ALA A 79 24.09 -1.33 -1.58
C ALA A 79 23.35 -1.10 -0.25
N ASP A 80 24.06 -1.02 0.88
CA ASP A 80 23.45 -0.70 2.18
C ASP A 80 22.77 0.67 2.17
N VAL A 81 23.48 1.69 1.67
CA VAL A 81 22.93 3.05 1.54
C VAL A 81 21.74 3.06 0.58
N ALA A 82 21.84 2.38 -0.55
CA ALA A 82 20.79 2.34 -1.56
C ALA A 82 19.53 1.63 -1.03
N ALA A 83 19.67 0.54 -0.30
CA ALA A 83 18.56 -0.13 0.38
C ALA A 83 17.87 0.80 1.39
N ARG A 84 18.63 1.59 2.15
CA ARG A 84 18.04 2.61 3.03
C ARG A 84 17.28 3.68 2.26
N LEU A 85 17.80 4.13 1.12
CA LEU A 85 17.09 5.10 0.27
C LEU A 85 15.76 4.55 -0.25
N GLY A 86 15.73 3.28 -0.67
CA GLY A 86 14.50 2.62 -1.12
C GLY A 86 13.50 2.43 0.01
N PHE A 87 13.96 2.06 1.20
CA PHE A 87 13.11 1.83 2.38
C PHE A 87 12.35 3.06 2.86
N GLU A 88 12.91 4.25 2.68
CA GLU A 88 12.36 5.52 3.21
C GLU A 88 11.35 6.20 2.26
N THR A 89 10.96 5.54 1.16
CA THR A 89 10.06 6.12 0.17
C THR A 89 9.04 5.10 -0.35
N SER A 90 7.89 5.60 -0.82
CA SER A 90 6.91 4.81 -1.56
C SER A 90 7.24 4.68 -3.06
N ALA A 91 8.14 5.51 -3.59
CA ALA A 91 8.53 5.47 -4.99
C ALA A 91 9.95 6.01 -5.24
N MET A 92 10.68 5.32 -6.12
CA MET A 92 12.00 5.77 -6.56
C MET A 92 12.27 5.41 -8.02
N ASN A 93 13.18 6.16 -8.64
CA ASN A 93 13.74 5.79 -9.93
C ASN A 93 14.79 4.70 -9.75
N LEU A 94 14.70 3.66 -10.57
CA LEU A 94 15.73 2.65 -10.75
C LEU A 94 16.19 2.70 -12.22
N PRO A 95 17.50 2.71 -12.49
CA PRO A 95 18.61 2.63 -11.53
C PRO A 95 18.76 3.91 -10.67
N VAL A 96 19.37 3.75 -9.49
CA VAL A 96 19.74 4.85 -8.59
C VAL A 96 20.68 5.80 -9.34
N ALA A 97 20.47 7.11 -9.22
CA ALA A 97 21.29 8.08 -9.90
C ALA A 97 22.76 7.96 -9.48
N ARG A 98 23.68 7.87 -10.46
CA ARG A 98 25.13 7.81 -10.24
C ARG A 98 25.80 9.04 -10.83
N ALA A 99 26.83 9.56 -10.16
CA ALA A 99 27.65 10.63 -10.72
C ALA A 99 28.68 10.06 -11.71
N ASP A 100 28.76 10.63 -12.91
CA ASP A 100 29.81 10.33 -13.88
C ASP A 100 31.14 10.98 -13.43
N VAL A 101 31.95 10.21 -12.71
CA VAL A 101 33.25 10.67 -12.20
C VAL A 101 34.30 10.81 -13.31
N ALA A 102 34.14 10.13 -14.45
CA ALA A 102 35.08 10.18 -15.58
C ALA A 102 34.98 11.49 -16.37
N ARG A 103 33.78 12.12 -16.41
CA ARG A 103 33.57 13.45 -17.01
C ARG A 103 33.82 14.62 -16.06
N GLY A 104 34.29 14.34 -14.85
CA GLY A 104 34.50 15.31 -13.78
C GLY A 104 33.23 15.58 -12.98
N PHE A 105 33.36 15.67 -11.64
CA PHE A 105 32.22 15.94 -10.77
C PHE A 105 31.76 17.40 -10.94
N GLN A 106 30.55 17.56 -11.47
CA GLN A 106 29.85 18.83 -11.50
C GLN A 106 28.74 18.82 -10.43
N PRO A 107 28.66 19.83 -9.55
CA PRO A 107 27.46 20.07 -8.76
C PRO A 107 26.36 20.50 -9.74
N SER A 108 25.57 19.55 -10.22
CA SER A 108 24.49 19.81 -11.18
C SER A 108 23.19 19.25 -10.62
N GLY A 109 22.20 20.11 -10.39
CA GLY A 109 20.88 19.76 -9.84
C GLY A 109 20.68 20.20 -8.39
N THR A 110 19.51 19.87 -7.83
CA THR A 110 19.11 20.12 -6.43
C THR A 110 19.37 18.95 -5.48
N GLY A 111 19.72 17.78 -6.02
CA GLY A 111 19.82 16.54 -5.25
C GLY A 111 21.12 16.37 -4.46
N ALA A 112 21.04 15.64 -3.36
CA ALA A 112 22.16 15.38 -2.47
C ALA A 112 23.18 14.42 -3.10
N SER A 113 24.47 14.60 -2.80
CA SER A 113 25.53 13.68 -3.24
C SER A 113 26.03 12.81 -2.10
N ILE A 114 26.05 11.49 -2.28
CA ILE A 114 26.54 10.54 -1.28
C ILE A 114 27.80 9.85 -1.81
N PHE A 115 28.92 10.15 -1.18
CA PHE A 115 30.25 9.67 -1.53
C PHE A 115 30.55 8.37 -0.79
N ILE A 116 30.86 7.29 -1.52
CA ILE A 116 31.17 5.98 -0.94
C ILE A 116 32.65 5.67 -1.17
N GLY A 117 33.39 5.45 -0.08
CA GLY A 117 34.82 5.16 -0.12
C GLY A 117 35.69 6.40 -0.33
N VAL A 118 36.94 6.34 0.13
CA VAL A 118 37.87 7.49 0.12
C VAL A 118 38.21 8.00 -1.28
N LYS A 119 38.22 7.12 -2.27
CA LYS A 119 38.56 7.47 -3.66
C LYS A 119 37.44 8.25 -4.36
N SER A 120 36.19 8.10 -3.93
CA SER A 120 35.05 8.82 -4.51
C SER A 120 35.10 10.34 -4.31
N LEU A 121 35.86 10.81 -3.31
CA LEU A 121 36.00 12.24 -3.02
C LEU A 121 36.90 12.98 -4.01
N ALA A 122 37.84 12.28 -4.66
CA ALA A 122 38.88 12.91 -5.48
C ALA A 122 38.33 13.84 -6.58
N PRO A 123 37.27 13.48 -7.34
CA PRO A 123 36.69 14.36 -8.35
C PRO A 123 36.08 15.66 -7.81
N SER A 124 35.71 15.71 -6.53
CA SER A 124 35.08 16.88 -5.90
C SER A 124 36.08 17.89 -5.32
N GLY A 125 37.38 17.56 -5.27
CA GLY A 125 38.40 18.38 -4.61
C GLY A 125 38.32 18.40 -3.08
N VAL A 126 37.39 17.63 -2.48
CA VAL A 126 37.26 17.47 -1.02
C VAL A 126 38.22 16.39 -0.53
N SER A 127 38.88 16.64 0.60
CA SER A 127 39.75 15.64 1.25
C SER A 127 39.16 15.16 2.57
N VAL A 128 39.53 13.95 2.99
CA VAL A 128 39.14 13.39 4.30
C VAL A 128 39.53 14.34 5.44
N GLN A 129 40.71 14.97 5.34
CA GLN A 129 41.18 15.96 6.32
C GLN A 129 40.30 17.20 6.35
N SER A 130 39.83 17.70 5.20
CA SER A 130 38.94 18.87 5.13
C SER A 130 37.58 18.64 5.80
N LEU A 131 37.11 17.39 5.83
CA LEU A 131 35.91 16.96 6.55
C LEU A 131 36.14 16.74 8.05
N GLY A 132 37.40 16.80 8.49
CA GLY A 132 37.83 16.54 9.86
C GLY A 132 38.21 15.09 10.14
N GLY A 133 38.11 14.18 9.17
CA GLY A 133 38.32 12.73 9.32
C GLY A 133 39.73 12.31 9.77
N GLY A 134 40.75 13.17 9.62
CA GLY A 134 42.12 12.85 9.99
C GLY A 134 42.70 11.69 9.14
N THR A 135 43.59 10.89 9.71
CA THR A 135 44.09 9.65 9.09
C THR A 135 43.27 8.47 9.59
N LEU A 136 42.47 7.86 8.71
CA LEU A 136 41.69 6.66 9.02
C LEU A 136 42.63 5.44 9.00
N LYS A 137 42.64 4.65 10.07
CA LYS A 137 43.39 3.39 10.15
C LYS A 137 42.52 2.21 9.70
N ALA A 138 43.12 1.04 9.53
CA ALA A 138 42.38 -0.21 9.34
C ALA A 138 41.31 -0.39 10.43
N GLY A 139 40.08 -0.70 10.02
CA GLY A 139 38.88 -0.82 10.85
C GLY A 139 38.22 0.51 11.23
N ASP A 140 38.82 1.67 10.98
CA ASP A 140 38.19 2.97 11.27
C ASP A 140 37.17 3.31 10.17
N GLY A 141 35.94 3.66 10.59
CA GLY A 141 34.88 4.18 9.75
C GLY A 141 34.52 5.62 10.09
N PHE A 142 34.09 6.40 9.10
CA PHE A 142 33.80 7.82 9.25
C PHE A 142 32.66 8.24 8.32
N VAL A 143 31.63 8.87 8.89
CA VAL A 143 30.51 9.45 8.15
C VAL A 143 30.47 10.94 8.42
N ALA A 144 30.39 11.77 7.38
CA ALA A 144 30.36 13.22 7.50
C ALA A 144 29.40 13.89 6.52
N ALA A 145 28.56 14.79 7.03
CA ALA A 145 27.70 15.69 6.27
C ALA A 145 28.36 17.06 6.06
N PHE A 146 28.28 17.57 4.84
CA PHE A 146 28.91 18.83 4.42
C PHE A 146 28.16 19.42 3.22
N THR A 147 28.66 20.55 2.70
CA THR A 147 28.11 21.19 1.49
C THR A 147 29.19 21.41 0.44
N ILE A 148 28.85 21.15 -0.84
CA ILE A 148 29.66 21.51 -2.01
C ILE A 148 28.85 22.51 -2.84
N GLY A 149 29.31 23.76 -2.94
CA GLY A 149 28.61 24.76 -3.76
C GLY A 149 27.15 24.97 -3.35
N ARG A 150 26.86 24.95 -2.03
CA ARG A 150 25.52 24.95 -1.41
C ARG A 150 24.69 23.68 -1.55
N GLN A 151 25.15 22.67 -2.27
CA GLN A 151 24.47 21.37 -2.35
C GLN A 151 24.85 20.50 -1.14
N PRO A 152 23.88 19.85 -0.48
CA PRO A 152 24.15 18.94 0.62
C PRO A 152 24.87 17.68 0.12
N ALA A 153 25.87 17.24 0.88
CA ALA A 153 26.61 16.01 0.61
C ALA A 153 26.91 15.23 1.89
N VAL A 154 26.98 13.91 1.78
CA VAL A 154 27.47 13.01 2.83
C VAL A 154 28.58 12.15 2.27
N ALA A 155 29.61 11.91 3.07
CA ALA A 155 30.68 10.96 2.78
C ALA A 155 30.64 9.79 3.76
N VAL A 156 30.71 8.58 3.23
CA VAL A 156 30.82 7.31 3.95
C VAL A 156 32.19 6.72 3.62
N LEU A 157 33.07 6.71 4.60
CA LEU A 157 34.51 6.50 4.40
C LEU A 157 35.03 5.44 5.37
N GLY A 158 36.00 4.65 4.92
CA GLY A 158 36.71 3.67 5.74
C GLY A 158 38.21 3.72 5.49
N GLY A 159 39.00 3.32 6.49
CA GLY A 159 40.44 3.06 6.31
C GLY A 159 40.72 1.75 5.54
N ASP A 160 39.77 0.83 5.55
CA ASP A 160 39.69 -0.44 4.81
C ASP A 160 38.21 -0.82 4.59
N ASP A 161 37.95 -1.99 4.00
CA ASP A 161 36.60 -2.48 3.72
C ASP A 161 35.77 -2.70 5.00
N ASP A 162 36.40 -3.17 6.09
CA ASP A 162 35.72 -3.38 7.38
C ASP A 162 35.27 -2.05 8.01
N GLY A 163 36.14 -1.05 7.99
CA GLY A 163 35.82 0.30 8.45
C GLY A 163 34.78 0.99 7.56
N LEU A 164 34.83 0.76 6.25
CA LEU A 164 33.84 1.28 5.30
C LEU A 164 32.46 0.66 5.54
N ASN A 165 32.41 -0.66 5.74
CA ASN A 165 31.18 -1.37 6.10
C ASN A 165 30.59 -0.85 7.43
N ALA A 166 31.43 -0.65 8.45
CA ALA A 166 30.98 -0.05 9.71
C ALA A 166 30.40 1.36 9.50
N ALA A 167 31.01 2.18 8.65
CA ALA A 167 30.51 3.51 8.30
C ALA A 167 29.17 3.45 7.52
N ALA A 168 29.05 2.51 6.58
CA ALA A 168 27.83 2.30 5.80
C ALA A 168 26.66 1.88 6.69
N VAL A 169 26.86 0.91 7.57
CA VAL A 169 25.85 0.48 8.56
C VAL A 169 25.52 1.61 9.53
N SER A 170 26.49 2.43 9.94
CA SER A 170 26.23 3.64 10.75
C SER A 170 25.28 4.61 10.05
N LEU A 171 25.50 4.90 8.77
CA LEU A 171 24.62 5.79 8.01
C LEU A 171 23.27 5.15 7.71
N ALA A 172 23.26 3.94 7.15
CA ALA A 172 22.07 3.32 6.59
C ALA A 172 21.21 2.61 7.64
N GLY A 173 21.84 1.98 8.63
CA GLY A 173 21.17 1.12 9.63
C GLY A 173 20.85 1.81 10.95
N HIS A 174 21.67 2.79 11.37
CA HIS A 174 21.53 3.41 12.69
C HIS A 174 20.96 4.85 12.61
N LEU A 175 21.55 5.72 11.79
CA LEU A 175 21.14 7.13 11.73
C LEU A 175 19.66 7.28 11.32
N PRO A 176 18.93 8.27 11.87
CA PRO A 176 19.40 9.41 12.69
C PRO A 176 19.65 9.10 14.19
N TYR A 177 19.31 7.89 14.64
CA TYR A 177 19.71 7.40 15.96
C TYR A 177 21.19 7.03 15.97
N VAL A 178 21.87 7.20 17.09
CA VAL A 178 23.31 6.90 17.14
C VAL A 178 23.59 5.40 17.08
N TRP A 179 22.69 4.58 17.59
CA TRP A 179 22.85 3.13 17.64
C TRP A 179 21.51 2.40 17.47
N ASP A 180 20.58 2.53 18.41
CA ASP A 180 19.25 1.92 18.31
C ASP A 180 18.14 2.96 18.50
N GLN A 181 16.88 2.54 18.30
CA GLN A 181 15.71 3.40 18.48
C GLN A 181 15.54 3.93 19.92
N LYS A 182 16.25 3.37 20.91
CA LYS A 182 16.24 3.83 22.31
C LYS A 182 17.36 4.84 22.59
N SER A 183 18.36 4.90 21.72
CA SER A 183 19.52 5.79 21.81
C SER A 183 19.12 7.23 21.48
N ALA A 184 20.00 8.19 21.79
CA ALA A 184 19.78 9.57 21.39
C ALA A 184 19.90 9.72 19.86
N THR A 185 19.12 10.63 19.27
CA THR A 185 19.34 11.07 17.89
C THR A 185 20.46 12.10 17.82
N VAL A 186 21.09 12.24 16.66
CA VAL A 186 22.11 13.27 16.42
C VAL A 186 21.58 14.70 16.60
N ASP A 187 20.28 14.92 16.38
CA ASP A 187 19.59 16.20 16.65
C ASP A 187 19.39 16.43 18.15
N LYS A 188 19.02 15.39 18.90
CA LYS A 188 18.91 15.48 20.36
C LYS A 188 20.27 15.84 20.98
N ILE A 189 21.35 15.21 20.52
CA ILE A 189 22.71 15.53 20.98
C ILE A 189 23.06 17.00 20.70
N ALA A 190 22.77 17.51 19.49
CA ALA A 190 23.00 18.91 19.16
C ALA A 190 22.16 19.86 20.04
N ALA A 191 20.88 19.52 20.28
CA ALA A 191 19.98 20.31 21.12
C ALA A 191 20.43 20.35 22.59
N ASP A 192 20.84 19.21 23.14
CA ASP A 192 21.36 19.12 24.51
C ASP A 192 22.65 19.94 24.67
N VAL A 193 23.58 19.89 23.70
CA VAL A 193 24.80 20.73 23.70
C VAL A 193 24.43 22.21 23.66
N LYS A 194 23.47 22.60 22.81
CA LYS A 194 22.97 23.98 22.73
C LYS A 194 22.38 24.44 24.06
N GLN A 195 21.52 23.62 24.68
CA GLN A 195 20.88 23.92 25.96
C GLN A 195 21.92 24.01 27.09
N TRP A 196 22.89 23.11 27.10
CA TRP A 196 23.96 23.11 28.10
C TRP A 196 24.82 24.37 28.02
N LEU A 197 25.22 24.79 26.81
CA LEU A 197 25.97 26.04 26.59
C LEU A 197 25.15 27.26 27.00
N ALA A 198 23.85 27.28 26.68
CA ALA A 198 22.94 28.35 27.10
C ALA A 198 22.86 28.47 28.63
N GLY A 199 22.82 27.33 29.34
CA GLY A 199 22.88 27.30 30.81
C GLY A 199 24.20 27.82 31.41
N LYS A 200 25.27 27.90 30.61
CA LYS A 200 26.55 28.56 30.98
C LYS A 200 26.66 30.00 30.46
N GLY A 201 25.55 30.56 29.97
CA GLY A 201 25.48 31.92 29.45
C GLY A 201 26.22 32.11 28.13
N VAL A 202 26.32 31.07 27.30
CA VAL A 202 26.79 31.14 25.90
C VAL A 202 25.62 30.74 25.01
N THR A 203 25.27 31.56 24.02
CA THR A 203 24.16 31.26 23.12
C THR A 203 24.69 30.99 21.71
N PRO A 204 24.88 29.72 21.31
CA PRO A 204 25.30 29.39 19.97
C PRO A 204 24.26 29.83 18.94
N THR A 205 24.71 30.40 17.82
CA THR A 205 23.85 30.76 16.68
C THR A 205 23.39 29.52 15.91
N ALA A 206 24.23 28.47 15.86
CA ALA A 206 23.89 27.18 15.26
C ALA A 206 24.62 26.06 16.01
N VAL A 207 23.96 24.92 16.19
CA VAL A 207 24.58 23.68 16.69
C VAL A 207 24.12 22.53 15.82
N THR A 208 25.06 21.79 15.27
CA THR A 208 24.79 20.67 14.35
C THR A 208 25.68 19.48 14.69
N THR A 209 25.28 18.28 14.28
CA THR A 209 26.11 17.08 14.39
C THR A 209 26.54 16.66 12.99
N PRO A 210 27.68 17.18 12.48
CA PRO A 210 28.09 16.95 11.10
C PRO A 210 28.82 15.63 10.87
N ALA A 211 29.32 14.95 11.91
CA ALA A 211 30.11 13.74 11.67
C ALA A 211 30.06 12.74 12.82
N ILE A 212 30.27 11.47 12.47
CA ILE A 212 30.38 10.33 13.37
C ILE A 212 31.57 9.46 12.95
N TYR A 213 32.34 8.99 13.92
CA TYR A 213 33.37 7.97 13.75
C TYR A 213 32.87 6.68 14.39
N VAL A 214 33.10 5.60 13.68
CA VAL A 214 32.77 4.24 14.09
C VAL A 214 34.00 3.36 13.89
N LYS A 215 33.97 2.17 14.47
CA LYS A 215 35.05 1.20 14.31
C LYS A 215 34.47 -0.17 14.06
N SER A 216 35.08 -0.94 13.17
CA SER A 216 34.68 -2.32 12.92
C SER A 216 34.75 -3.15 14.20
N ASN A 217 33.79 -4.06 14.37
CA ASN A 217 33.68 -4.96 15.54
C ASN A 217 33.61 -4.25 16.90
N VAL A 218 33.12 -3.02 16.92
CA VAL A 218 32.91 -2.24 18.15
C VAL A 218 31.45 -1.76 18.18
N ASP A 219 30.75 -2.09 19.27
CA ASP A 219 29.38 -1.63 19.47
C ASP A 219 29.34 -0.15 19.82
N GLY A 220 28.62 0.66 19.04
CA GLY A 220 28.43 2.09 19.26
C GLY A 220 29.34 3.00 18.44
N ALA A 221 29.15 4.30 18.63
CA ALA A 221 29.95 5.35 18.04
C ALA A 221 31.25 5.56 18.81
N GLU A 222 32.39 5.45 18.13
CA GLU A 222 33.70 5.78 18.69
C GLU A 222 33.79 7.27 19.03
N ARG A 223 33.23 8.12 18.16
CA ARG A 223 33.17 9.57 18.40
C ARG A 223 32.05 10.23 17.63
N ILE A 224 31.29 11.08 18.29
CA ILE A 224 30.34 11.99 17.64
C ILE A 224 30.93 13.39 17.64
N VAL A 225 30.85 14.09 16.50
CA VAL A 225 31.31 15.46 16.36
C VAL A 225 30.12 16.40 16.34
N VAL A 226 30.12 17.38 17.23
CA VAL A 226 29.14 18.46 17.30
C VAL A 226 29.83 19.78 16.99
N ASP A 227 29.31 20.52 16.01
CA ASP A 227 29.78 21.85 15.64
C ASP A 227 28.85 22.90 16.23
N ALA A 228 29.39 23.78 17.08
CA ALA A 228 28.67 24.90 17.68
C ALA A 228 29.28 26.23 17.21
N GLN A 229 28.48 27.00 16.47
CA GLN A 229 28.85 28.33 15.99
C GLN A 229 28.37 29.39 16.98
N MET A 230 29.22 30.36 17.31
CA MET A 230 28.95 31.39 18.31
C MET A 230 29.61 32.74 17.98
N ALA A 231 29.26 33.77 18.75
CA ALA A 231 29.90 35.07 18.68
C ALA A 231 31.38 34.97 19.12
N ALA A 232 32.24 35.84 18.58
CA ALA A 232 33.68 35.81 18.84
C ALA A 232 34.04 35.91 20.34
N GLY A 233 33.29 36.72 21.10
CA GLY A 233 33.51 36.91 22.54
C GLY A 233 33.16 35.69 23.40
N ASP A 234 32.38 34.73 22.88
CA ASP A 234 31.90 33.58 23.64
C ASP A 234 32.80 32.35 23.52
N LEU A 235 33.74 32.32 22.57
CA LEU A 235 34.57 31.14 22.28
C LEU A 235 35.38 30.68 23.49
N VAL A 236 36.11 31.62 24.12
CA VAL A 236 36.95 31.33 25.29
C VAL A 236 36.07 30.91 26.48
N LYS A 237 34.94 31.58 26.67
CA LYS A 237 33.99 31.27 27.76
C LYS A 237 33.43 29.85 27.61
N ALA A 238 33.00 29.46 26.41
CA ALA A 238 32.52 28.12 26.10
C ALA A 238 33.61 27.06 26.29
N GLN A 239 34.82 27.32 25.78
CA GLN A 239 35.95 26.40 25.91
C GLN A 239 36.34 26.16 27.37
N VAL A 240 36.43 27.23 28.18
CA VAL A 240 36.72 27.13 29.61
C VAL A 240 35.64 26.36 30.34
N ALA A 241 34.37 26.65 30.08
CA ALA A 241 33.25 25.94 30.70
C ALA A 241 33.26 24.44 30.39
N LEU A 242 33.51 24.05 29.13
CA LEU A 242 33.60 22.64 28.72
C LEU A 242 34.83 21.94 29.31
N ASN A 243 35.98 22.62 29.38
CA ASN A 243 37.18 22.05 30.01
C ASN A 243 37.02 21.86 31.52
N GLN A 244 36.38 22.82 32.21
CA GLN A 244 36.01 22.66 33.62
C GLN A 244 35.05 21.49 33.80
N PHE A 245 34.00 21.40 32.95
CA PHE A 245 33.04 20.29 32.97
C PHE A 245 33.70 18.92 32.74
N LYS A 246 34.70 18.87 31.85
CA LYS A 246 35.53 17.68 31.63
C LYS A 246 36.35 17.32 32.86
N ALA A 247 36.97 18.32 33.52
CA ALA A 247 37.83 18.10 34.68
C ALA A 247 37.05 17.69 35.95
N THR A 248 35.82 18.16 36.13
CA THR A 248 34.98 17.86 37.30
C THR A 248 34.05 16.66 37.12
N GLY A 249 33.98 16.10 35.91
CA GLY A 249 33.06 15.00 35.59
C GLY A 249 33.69 13.63 35.79
N GLY A 250 33.10 12.81 36.66
CA GLY A 250 33.38 11.37 36.71
C GLY A 250 32.72 10.60 35.55
N THR A 251 32.92 9.28 35.50
CA THR A 251 32.36 8.35 34.49
C THR A 251 30.87 8.01 34.75
N ASP A 252 30.10 8.93 35.35
CA ASP A 252 28.69 8.68 35.67
C ASP A 252 27.85 8.62 34.37
N PRO A 253 27.18 7.50 34.07
CA PRO A 253 26.33 7.37 32.89
C PRO A 253 25.12 8.31 32.87
N LYS A 254 24.74 8.89 34.02
CA LYS A 254 23.65 9.89 34.12
C LYS A 254 24.14 11.34 33.98
N ARG A 255 25.44 11.55 33.72
CA ARG A 255 26.01 12.88 33.53
C ARG A 255 25.41 13.55 32.28
N ALA A 256 25.17 14.86 32.36
CA ALA A 256 24.79 15.65 31.18
C ALA A 256 25.80 15.48 30.03
N LEU A 257 25.31 15.46 28.78
CA LEU A 257 26.11 15.24 27.56
C LEU A 257 26.85 13.90 27.51
N ALA A 258 26.40 12.91 28.30
CA ALA A 258 26.84 11.53 28.18
C ALA A 258 25.69 10.70 27.58
N TYR A 259 26.01 9.91 26.56
CA TYR A 259 25.04 9.14 25.79
C TYR A 259 25.45 7.68 25.76
N ALA A 260 24.47 6.78 25.90
CA ALA A 260 24.68 5.35 25.70
C ALA A 260 25.25 5.08 24.30
N ASN A 261 26.13 4.08 24.19
CA ASN A 261 26.77 3.69 22.93
C ASN A 261 27.59 4.81 22.25
N VAL A 262 28.02 5.83 23.00
CA VAL A 262 28.95 6.86 22.53
C VAL A 262 30.18 6.88 23.42
N ARG A 263 31.35 6.60 22.86
CA ARG A 263 32.61 6.61 23.61
C ARG A 263 33.12 8.02 23.86
N SER A 264 32.99 8.91 22.88
CA SER A 264 33.46 10.30 23.01
C SER A 264 32.56 11.27 22.26
N LEU A 265 32.29 12.42 22.87
CA LEU A 265 31.63 13.55 22.23
C LEU A 265 32.66 14.66 22.00
N ARG A 266 32.95 14.95 20.74
CA ARG A 266 33.86 16.02 20.31
C ARG A 266 33.05 17.26 19.98
N ILE A 267 33.22 18.32 20.77
CA ILE A 267 32.57 19.61 20.52
C ILE A 267 33.56 20.56 19.86
N ARG A 268 33.31 20.91 18.59
CA ARG A 268 34.05 21.93 17.84
C ARG A 268 33.33 23.28 17.96
N LEU A 269 33.95 24.21 18.67
CA LEU A 269 33.48 25.57 18.85
C LEU A 269 34.06 26.44 17.74
N ARG A 270 33.20 27.19 17.03
CA ARG A 270 33.61 28.11 15.96
C ARG A 270 33.11 29.52 16.24
N ALA A 271 34.02 30.49 16.29
CA ALA A 271 33.71 31.90 16.39
C ALA A 271 33.46 32.52 15.00
N GLN A 272 32.48 33.43 14.92
CA GLN A 272 32.37 34.35 13.77
C GLN A 272 33.68 35.16 13.66
N GLY A 273 34.43 34.96 12.56
CA GLY A 273 35.76 35.57 12.38
C GLY A 273 36.96 34.60 12.41
N GLY A 274 36.74 33.29 12.58
CA GLY A 274 37.75 32.26 12.28
C GLY A 274 38.40 31.57 13.49
N GLY A 275 38.07 31.95 14.72
CA GLY A 275 38.54 31.24 15.91
C GLY A 275 37.93 29.84 16.02
N VAL A 276 38.74 28.81 16.25
CA VAL A 276 38.30 27.42 16.42
C VAL A 276 38.89 26.82 17.70
N ALA A 277 38.05 26.17 18.50
CA ALA A 277 38.47 25.38 19.66
C ALA A 277 37.78 24.02 19.62
N THR A 278 38.45 22.96 20.09
CA THR A 278 37.87 21.62 20.17
C THR A 278 38.00 21.11 21.60
N VAL A 279 36.91 20.54 22.13
CA VAL A 279 36.89 19.89 23.43
C VAL A 279 36.32 18.49 23.29
N ASP A 280 37.09 17.49 23.70
CA ASP A 280 36.66 16.08 23.73
C ASP A 280 36.15 15.72 25.13
N LEU A 281 34.86 15.41 25.22
CA LEU A 281 34.21 14.91 26.41
C LEU A 281 34.20 13.37 26.39
N PRO A 282 34.51 12.71 27.53
CA PRO A 282 34.33 11.26 27.65
C PRO A 282 32.84 10.94 27.69
N GLY A 283 32.42 9.91 26.94
CA GLY A 283 31.07 9.35 27.01
C GLY A 283 30.91 8.35 28.17
N THR A 284 29.83 7.58 28.15
CA THR A 284 29.52 6.59 29.21
C THR A 284 30.32 5.29 29.09
N GLY A 285 31.22 5.20 28.12
CA GLY A 285 31.88 3.96 27.71
C GLY A 285 31.00 3.12 26.77
N LEU A 286 31.64 2.28 25.96
CA LEU A 286 30.96 1.24 25.20
C LEU A 286 30.91 0.00 26.10
N PRO A 287 29.80 -0.75 26.17
CA PRO A 287 29.79 -2.02 26.90
C PRO A 287 30.95 -2.90 26.38
N ALA A 288 31.70 -3.51 27.29
CA ALA A 288 32.77 -4.43 26.89
C ALA A 288 32.14 -5.65 26.21
N PRO A 289 32.70 -6.16 25.10
CA PRO A 289 32.22 -7.41 24.51
C PRO A 289 32.43 -8.53 25.53
N THR A 290 31.37 -8.99 26.18
CA THR A 290 31.41 -10.13 27.10
C THR A 290 31.48 -11.41 26.30
N VAL A 291 32.62 -12.10 26.37
CA VAL A 291 32.80 -13.43 25.80
C VAL A 291 31.86 -14.39 26.54
N GLY A 292 30.83 -14.90 25.85
CA GLY A 292 30.05 -16.06 26.29
C GLY A 292 28.66 -15.82 26.90
N ASP A 293 28.11 -14.61 26.85
CA ASP A 293 26.73 -14.34 27.31
C ASP A 293 25.88 -13.77 26.15
N PRO A 294 24.72 -14.37 25.78
CA PRO A 294 23.84 -13.78 24.78
C PRO A 294 23.24 -12.49 25.36
N SER A 295 23.82 -11.36 24.97
CA SER A 295 23.40 -10.01 25.38
C SER A 295 21.86 -9.82 25.32
N PRO A 296 21.19 -9.26 26.35
CA PRO A 296 19.75 -8.98 26.32
C PRO A 296 19.35 -7.73 25.51
N VAL A 297 20.25 -7.15 24.72
CA VAL A 297 19.93 -6.03 23.82
C VAL A 297 20.10 -6.55 22.41
N GLN A 298 18.97 -6.87 21.77
CA GLN A 298 18.94 -7.31 20.38
C GLN A 298 19.69 -6.28 19.50
N PRO A 299 20.69 -6.69 18.71
CA PRO A 299 21.16 -5.91 17.57
C PRO A 299 19.98 -5.60 16.62
N PRO A 300 20.08 -4.61 15.71
CA PRO A 300 19.05 -4.36 14.70
C PRO A 300 18.61 -5.70 14.09
N ALA A 301 17.30 -5.94 14.07
CA ALA A 301 16.65 -7.23 13.89
C ALA A 301 17.53 -8.23 13.13
N ARG A 302 18.13 -9.17 13.88
CA ARG A 302 18.85 -10.31 13.33
C ARG A 302 17.91 -10.95 12.32
N ARG A 303 18.24 -10.94 11.03
CA ARG A 303 17.41 -11.52 9.98
C ARG A 303 17.00 -12.96 10.38
N PRO A 304 15.77 -13.20 10.89
CA PRO A 304 15.38 -14.50 11.41
C PRO A 304 14.86 -15.29 10.21
N GLY A 305 15.79 -15.82 9.41
CA GLY A 305 15.48 -16.44 8.12
C GLY A 305 16.49 -17.52 7.77
N GLY A 306 16.73 -18.46 8.70
CA GLY A 306 17.55 -19.64 8.45
C GLY A 306 16.78 -20.85 7.90
N GLY A 307 15.44 -20.79 7.89
CA GLY A 307 14.59 -21.85 7.39
C GLY A 307 14.64 -21.95 5.88
N ALA A 308 14.54 -23.17 5.34
CA ALA A 308 14.38 -23.36 3.91
C ALA A 308 13.06 -22.72 3.45
N LYS A 309 13.13 -21.87 2.42
CA LYS A 309 11.94 -21.38 1.71
C LYS A 309 11.61 -22.36 0.59
N ASP A 310 10.81 -23.36 0.91
CA ASP A 310 10.51 -24.48 0.00
C ASP A 310 9.78 -24.03 -1.29
N ASN A 311 9.01 -22.95 -1.18
CA ASN A 311 8.27 -22.33 -2.27
C ASN A 311 9.04 -21.22 -3.01
N PHE A 312 10.33 -21.02 -2.70
CA PHE A 312 11.11 -20.00 -3.39
C PHE A 312 11.46 -20.43 -4.82
N ASP A 313 11.13 -19.58 -5.77
CA ASP A 313 11.46 -19.64 -7.19
C ASP A 313 11.72 -18.22 -7.75
N LEU A 314 11.89 -18.10 -9.07
CA LEU A 314 12.17 -16.81 -9.71
C LEU A 314 10.94 -15.90 -9.78
N SER A 315 9.73 -16.45 -9.89
CA SER A 315 8.48 -15.70 -9.96
C SER A 315 8.12 -15.08 -8.60
N SER A 316 8.43 -15.77 -7.51
CA SER A 316 8.24 -15.34 -6.12
C SER A 316 9.37 -14.48 -5.55
N PHE A 317 10.39 -14.09 -6.33
CA PHE A 317 11.55 -13.37 -5.79
C PHE A 317 11.18 -12.12 -4.97
N TYR A 318 10.24 -11.30 -5.42
CA TYR A 318 9.76 -10.12 -4.68
C TYR A 318 8.49 -10.39 -3.84
N ALA A 319 8.22 -11.65 -3.47
CA ALA A 319 7.10 -12.04 -2.61
C ALA A 319 7.60 -12.54 -1.25
N ASN A 320 6.67 -12.73 -0.28
CA ASN A 320 6.96 -13.18 1.09
C ASN A 320 7.61 -14.59 1.15
N GLU A 321 7.39 -15.41 0.12
CA GLU A 321 7.97 -16.75 -0.04
C GLU A 321 9.38 -16.71 -0.66
N GLY A 322 9.86 -15.53 -1.09
CA GLY A 322 11.13 -15.37 -1.80
C GLY A 322 12.16 -14.51 -1.07
N ALA A 323 12.60 -13.41 -1.68
CA ALA A 323 13.61 -12.53 -1.11
C ALA A 323 13.10 -11.69 0.07
N LEU A 324 11.78 -11.52 0.15
CA LEU A 324 11.08 -10.83 1.23
C LEU A 324 10.44 -11.84 2.18
N ALA A 325 10.00 -11.39 3.34
CA ALA A 325 9.22 -12.18 4.27
C ALA A 325 8.31 -11.31 5.12
N ASP A 326 7.31 -11.99 5.69
CA ASP A 326 6.31 -11.45 6.58
C ASP A 326 6.44 -12.19 7.93
N SER A 327 6.76 -11.45 8.99
CA SER A 327 7.06 -12.01 10.31
C SER A 327 5.82 -12.20 11.18
N ASP A 328 4.72 -11.48 10.90
CA ASP A 328 3.50 -11.47 11.70
C ASP A 328 2.26 -12.03 10.96
N ASN A 329 2.46 -12.52 9.72
CA ASN A 329 1.45 -13.12 8.84
C ASN A 329 0.33 -12.14 8.43
N ASN A 330 0.63 -10.83 8.34
CA ASN A 330 -0.34 -9.82 7.90
C ASN A 330 -0.31 -9.55 6.37
N LEU A 331 0.46 -10.33 5.62
CA LEU A 331 0.72 -10.24 4.18
C LEU A 331 1.56 -9.03 3.73
N ILE A 332 2.15 -8.29 4.66
CA ILE A 332 3.05 -7.16 4.39
C ILE A 332 4.50 -7.65 4.54
N PRO A 333 5.36 -7.44 3.54
CA PRO A 333 6.77 -7.84 3.62
C PRO A 333 7.54 -6.93 4.59
N ASP A 334 7.56 -7.28 5.87
CA ASP A 334 8.26 -6.55 6.93
C ASP A 334 9.75 -6.91 7.06
N ARG A 335 10.26 -7.73 6.15
CA ARG A 335 11.64 -8.20 6.18
C ARG A 335 12.22 -8.50 4.80
N VAL A 336 13.51 -8.22 4.64
CA VAL A 336 14.35 -8.75 3.54
C VAL A 336 15.17 -9.93 4.06
N ASP A 337 15.06 -11.09 3.41
CA ASP A 337 15.69 -12.35 3.80
C ASP A 337 16.96 -12.72 2.99
N VAL A 338 17.24 -12.02 1.89
CA VAL A 338 18.40 -12.30 1.03
C VAL A 338 19.60 -11.41 1.28
N LEU A 339 20.79 -12.01 1.37
CA LEU A 339 22.04 -11.29 1.56
C LEU A 339 22.75 -11.21 0.22
N LEU A 340 23.06 -10.00 -0.22
CA LEU A 340 23.69 -9.75 -1.51
C LEU A 340 25.21 -9.88 -1.38
N SER A 341 25.85 -10.44 -2.39
CA SER A 341 27.31 -10.44 -2.50
C SER A 341 27.71 -10.31 -3.95
N ALA A 342 28.41 -9.23 -4.26
CA ALA A 342 28.84 -8.87 -5.60
C ALA A 342 30.37 -8.93 -5.69
N ASP A 343 30.88 -9.49 -6.79
CA ASP A 343 32.32 -9.58 -7.06
C ASP A 343 32.62 -9.49 -8.56
N GLY A 344 33.64 -8.70 -8.90
CA GLY A 344 34.12 -8.49 -10.26
C GLY A 344 33.35 -7.44 -11.07
N ASP A 345 33.83 -7.21 -12.29
CA ASP A 345 33.30 -6.21 -13.21
C ASP A 345 31.85 -6.51 -13.64
N GLY A 346 31.05 -5.47 -13.80
CA GLY A 346 29.63 -5.57 -14.20
C GLY A 346 28.66 -5.88 -13.07
N ALA A 347 29.15 -6.02 -11.82
CA ALA A 347 28.30 -6.32 -10.67
C ALA A 347 27.64 -5.08 -10.03
N ASP A 348 27.88 -3.88 -10.56
CA ASP A 348 27.42 -2.60 -10.00
C ASP A 348 25.91 -2.49 -9.80
N GLY A 349 25.12 -3.19 -10.63
CA GLY A 349 23.66 -3.22 -10.48
C GLY A 349 23.17 -3.84 -9.16
N VAL A 350 24.06 -4.43 -8.35
CA VAL A 350 23.76 -4.85 -6.97
C VAL A 350 23.21 -3.69 -6.13
N VAL A 351 23.66 -2.46 -6.41
CA VAL A 351 23.22 -1.25 -5.73
C VAL A 351 21.74 -0.98 -6.03
N ASP A 352 21.32 -1.15 -7.29
CA ASP A 352 19.93 -0.96 -7.72
C ASP A 352 19.02 -2.08 -7.22
N LEU A 353 19.54 -3.31 -7.16
CA LEU A 353 18.85 -4.44 -6.56
C LEU A 353 18.60 -4.20 -5.06
N ALA A 354 19.61 -3.73 -4.33
CA ALA A 354 19.49 -3.40 -2.91
C ALA A 354 18.47 -2.27 -2.68
N ALA A 355 18.52 -1.22 -3.50
CA ALA A 355 17.53 -0.15 -3.48
C ALA A 355 16.11 -0.67 -3.66
N ARG A 356 15.91 -1.55 -4.63
CA ARG A 356 14.59 -2.15 -4.86
C ARG A 356 14.13 -3.04 -3.71
N LEU A 357 15.01 -3.86 -3.15
CA LEU A 357 14.66 -4.70 -2.00
C LEU A 357 14.24 -3.83 -0.80
N GLY A 358 14.90 -2.68 -0.61
CA GLY A 358 14.46 -1.68 0.35
C GLY A 358 13.06 -1.13 0.06
N LEU A 359 12.83 -0.70 -1.19
CA LEU A 359 11.56 -0.13 -1.66
C LEU A 359 10.35 -1.07 -1.50
N GLU A 360 10.54 -2.36 -1.75
CA GLU A 360 9.47 -3.35 -1.76
C GLU A 360 9.21 -3.93 -0.35
N SER A 361 9.84 -3.40 0.70
CA SER A 361 9.76 -3.90 2.07
C SER A 361 9.38 -2.82 3.08
N THR A 362 8.67 -3.21 4.15
CA THR A 362 8.39 -2.36 5.32
C THR A 362 9.35 -2.62 6.48
N GLY A 363 10.38 -3.45 6.27
CA GLY A 363 11.53 -3.59 7.15
C GLY A 363 12.77 -4.17 6.46
N VAL A 364 13.94 -3.60 6.75
CA VAL A 364 15.23 -4.01 6.19
C VAL A 364 16.23 -4.28 7.31
N SER A 365 16.93 -5.42 7.22
CA SER A 365 18.12 -5.68 8.03
C SER A 365 19.38 -5.24 7.30
N LEU A 366 20.16 -4.36 7.91
CA LEU A 366 21.46 -3.90 7.40
C LEU A 366 22.61 -4.51 8.24
N PRO A 367 23.71 -4.94 7.61
CA PRO A 367 24.01 -4.82 6.18
C PRO A 367 23.19 -5.77 5.29
N ILE A 368 22.73 -5.26 4.15
CA ILE A 368 22.00 -6.03 3.12
C ILE A 368 22.98 -6.72 2.15
N ALA A 369 24.21 -6.21 2.06
CA ALA A 369 25.26 -6.74 1.21
C ALA A 369 26.55 -7.01 2.01
N LYS A 370 27.32 -8.02 1.59
CA LYS A 370 28.68 -8.27 2.09
C LYS A 370 29.67 -8.39 0.93
N PRO A 371 30.93 -7.99 1.13
CA PRO A 371 32.00 -8.31 0.20
C PRO A 371 32.16 -9.83 0.08
N ALA A 372 32.48 -10.34 -1.11
CA ALA A 372 32.65 -11.78 -1.32
C ALA A 372 33.74 -12.42 -0.42
N THR A 373 34.77 -11.66 -0.08
CA THR A 373 35.84 -12.08 0.84
C THR A 373 35.40 -12.21 2.29
N ALA A 374 34.31 -11.52 2.70
CA ALA A 374 33.75 -11.60 4.04
C ALA A 374 32.83 -12.82 4.23
N LEU A 375 32.42 -13.50 3.16
CA LEU A 375 31.59 -14.71 3.18
C LEU A 375 32.43 -15.97 3.49
N THR A 376 32.93 -16.07 4.72
CA THR A 376 33.78 -17.20 5.15
C THR A 376 33.01 -18.47 5.50
N ALA A 377 31.74 -18.36 5.90
CA ALA A 377 30.86 -19.49 6.23
C ALA A 377 29.47 -19.33 5.58
N PRO A 378 29.34 -19.56 4.25
CA PRO A 378 28.08 -19.37 3.50
C PRO A 378 26.88 -20.13 4.09
N ASP A 379 27.10 -21.33 4.62
CA ASP A 379 26.05 -22.13 5.28
C ASP A 379 25.47 -21.47 6.54
N GLY A 380 26.19 -20.54 7.17
CA GLY A 380 25.74 -19.78 8.34
C GLY A 380 25.01 -18.48 7.98
N GLU A 381 25.07 -18.06 6.72
CA GLU A 381 24.48 -16.81 6.24
C GLU A 381 23.00 -17.01 5.84
N PRO A 382 22.20 -15.94 5.74
CA PRO A 382 20.88 -16.00 5.10
C PRO A 382 20.97 -16.48 3.65
N MET A 383 19.83 -16.63 2.98
CA MET A 383 19.81 -16.97 1.56
C MET A 383 20.66 -15.98 0.75
N LEU A 384 21.59 -16.51 -0.04
CA LEU A 384 22.59 -15.70 -0.73
C LEU A 384 22.13 -15.36 -2.15
N VAL A 385 22.34 -14.10 -2.56
CA VAL A 385 22.30 -13.66 -3.95
C VAL A 385 23.74 -13.35 -4.36
N LEU A 386 24.32 -14.23 -5.15
CA LEU A 386 25.72 -14.19 -5.56
C LEU A 386 25.81 -13.61 -6.97
N ILE A 387 26.53 -12.50 -7.13
CA ILE A 387 26.59 -11.71 -8.37
C ILE A 387 28.03 -11.64 -8.85
N GLY A 388 28.29 -12.11 -10.06
CA GLY A 388 29.62 -12.01 -10.69
C GLY A 388 29.96 -13.17 -11.61
N VAL A 389 30.97 -12.97 -12.47
CA VAL A 389 31.49 -14.04 -13.35
C VAL A 389 32.25 -15.08 -12.54
N ASN A 390 33.22 -14.63 -11.73
CA ASN A 390 34.16 -15.48 -10.98
C ASN A 390 33.99 -15.34 -9.46
N HIS A 391 32.77 -15.14 -8.99
CA HIS A 391 32.50 -14.93 -7.57
C HIS A 391 32.99 -16.14 -6.73
N PRO A 392 33.83 -15.97 -5.70
CA PRO A 392 34.46 -17.06 -4.95
C PRO A 392 33.49 -18.12 -4.41
N THR A 393 32.34 -17.68 -3.90
CA THR A 393 31.28 -18.58 -3.39
C THR A 393 30.56 -19.36 -4.50
N ILE A 394 30.48 -18.83 -5.73
CA ILE A 394 29.98 -19.57 -6.89
C ILE A 394 30.99 -20.65 -7.28
N GLU A 395 32.28 -20.32 -7.31
CA GLU A 395 33.36 -21.29 -7.58
C GLU A 395 33.37 -22.45 -6.57
N GLN A 396 33.03 -22.19 -5.30
CA GLN A 396 32.82 -23.24 -4.31
C GLN A 396 31.66 -24.18 -4.67
N LEU A 397 30.54 -23.65 -5.16
CA LEU A 397 29.40 -24.48 -5.62
C LEU A 397 29.77 -25.34 -6.82
N ILE A 398 30.57 -24.81 -7.76
CA ILE A 398 31.10 -25.57 -8.90
C ILE A 398 32.02 -26.69 -8.40
N LYS A 399 32.98 -26.36 -7.55
CA LYS A 399 33.94 -27.32 -6.97
C LYS A 399 33.23 -28.44 -6.20
N ASN A 400 32.11 -28.13 -5.55
CA ASN A 400 31.31 -29.08 -4.79
C ASN A 400 30.25 -29.81 -5.64
N HIS A 401 30.26 -29.64 -6.97
CA HIS A 401 29.30 -30.24 -7.91
C HIS A 401 27.82 -29.90 -7.59
N LYS A 402 27.57 -28.75 -6.97
CA LYS A 402 26.23 -28.25 -6.66
C LYS A 402 25.63 -27.42 -7.79
N TRP A 403 26.48 -26.87 -8.65
CA TRP A 403 26.08 -26.09 -9.80
C TRP A 403 27.12 -26.22 -10.91
N GLU A 404 26.68 -26.28 -12.17
CA GLU A 404 27.57 -26.30 -13.33
C GLU A 404 27.34 -25.04 -14.15
N ARG A 405 28.42 -24.33 -14.50
CA ARG A 405 28.32 -23.10 -15.28
C ARG A 405 27.84 -23.45 -16.71
N PRO A 406 26.69 -22.96 -17.16
CA PRO A 406 26.26 -23.17 -18.54
C PRO A 406 27.15 -22.38 -19.50
N ALA A 407 27.19 -22.82 -20.76
CA ALA A 407 27.88 -22.09 -21.82
C ALA A 407 27.08 -20.83 -22.20
N LEU A 408 27.55 -19.67 -21.74
CA LEU A 408 26.96 -18.36 -22.02
C LEU A 408 27.79 -17.61 -23.08
N GLN A 409 27.13 -16.92 -23.99
CA GLN A 409 27.79 -16.03 -24.96
C GLN A 409 28.22 -14.70 -24.30
N PRO A 410 29.18 -13.95 -24.89
CA PRO A 410 29.47 -12.58 -24.45
C PRO A 410 28.22 -11.70 -24.46
N GLY A 411 28.01 -10.90 -23.40
CA GLY A 411 26.81 -10.10 -23.19
C GLY A 411 25.57 -10.88 -22.73
N GLU A 412 25.63 -12.21 -22.67
CA GLU A 412 24.54 -13.05 -22.16
C GLU A 412 24.62 -13.18 -20.64
N GLY A 413 23.49 -12.91 -19.97
CA GLY A 413 23.35 -12.98 -18.52
C GLY A 413 22.46 -14.13 -18.08
N LEU A 414 22.69 -14.65 -16.89
CA LEU A 414 21.96 -15.74 -16.28
C LEU A 414 21.50 -15.36 -14.87
N ILE A 415 20.22 -15.57 -14.59
CA ILE A 415 19.66 -15.55 -13.24
C ILE A 415 19.13 -16.95 -12.97
N GLN A 416 19.68 -17.63 -11.97
CA GLN A 416 19.31 -19.01 -11.68
C GLN A 416 19.22 -19.26 -10.17
N LEU A 417 18.12 -19.88 -9.76
CA LEU A 417 17.98 -20.40 -8.41
C LEU A 417 18.63 -21.79 -8.30
N VAL A 418 19.54 -21.95 -7.36
CA VAL A 418 20.15 -23.24 -7.01
C VAL A 418 19.55 -23.71 -5.69
N LYS A 419 18.70 -24.75 -5.76
CA LYS A 419 18.08 -25.35 -4.56
C LYS A 419 19.13 -26.13 -3.77
N LYS A 420 19.05 -26.07 -2.43
CA LYS A 420 19.99 -26.77 -1.51
C LYS A 420 21.47 -26.48 -1.83
N ALA A 421 21.76 -25.21 -2.15
CA ALA A 421 23.10 -24.72 -2.44
C ALA A 421 23.99 -24.81 -1.20
N PHE A 422 23.44 -24.45 -0.03
CA PHE A 422 24.12 -24.37 1.26
C PHE A 422 23.27 -25.05 2.34
N GLY A 423 23.49 -26.36 2.54
CA GLY A 423 22.61 -27.21 3.33
C GLY A 423 21.21 -27.33 2.71
N GLU A 424 20.17 -27.02 3.48
CA GLU A 424 18.78 -26.96 2.99
C GLU A 424 18.41 -25.63 2.33
N LYS A 425 19.29 -24.62 2.38
CA LYS A 425 19.00 -23.28 1.83
C LYS A 425 19.33 -23.19 0.34
N SER A 426 18.46 -22.50 -0.38
CA SER A 426 18.67 -22.12 -1.78
C SER A 426 19.57 -20.87 -1.88
N ALA A 427 20.26 -20.71 -3.01
CA ALA A 427 20.98 -19.50 -3.35
C ALA A 427 20.61 -19.05 -4.76
N LEU A 428 20.54 -17.74 -4.99
CA LEU A 428 20.35 -17.17 -6.32
C LEU A 428 21.71 -16.82 -6.91
N ILE A 429 22.00 -17.32 -8.10
CA ILE A 429 23.19 -16.98 -8.88
C ILE A 429 22.79 -15.98 -9.96
N VAL A 430 23.50 -14.86 -10.02
CA VAL A 430 23.40 -13.85 -11.07
C VAL A 430 24.78 -13.74 -11.71
N THR A 431 24.93 -14.25 -12.93
CA THR A 431 26.22 -14.37 -13.61
C THR A 431 26.07 -14.07 -15.11
N GLY A 432 27.17 -14.14 -15.86
CA GLY A 432 27.16 -13.87 -17.30
C GLY A 432 28.38 -14.46 -18.00
N GLY A 433 28.35 -14.48 -19.34
CA GLY A 433 29.51 -14.87 -20.15
C GLY A 433 30.69 -13.89 -20.01
N ASP A 434 30.40 -12.64 -19.65
CA ASP A 434 31.34 -11.56 -19.37
C ASP A 434 30.71 -10.51 -18.43
N ALA A 435 31.43 -9.41 -18.16
CA ALA A 435 30.95 -8.31 -17.33
C ALA A 435 29.65 -7.68 -17.85
N ALA A 436 29.48 -7.56 -19.17
CA ALA A 436 28.26 -7.01 -19.77
C ALA A 436 27.05 -7.94 -19.55
N GLY A 437 27.27 -9.26 -19.59
CA GLY A 437 26.25 -10.25 -19.25
C GLY A 437 25.81 -10.19 -17.79
N VAL A 438 26.76 -10.05 -16.85
CA VAL A 438 26.45 -9.87 -15.41
C VAL A 438 25.63 -8.59 -15.22
N ASP A 439 26.09 -7.48 -15.79
CA ASP A 439 25.42 -6.18 -15.71
C ASP A 439 23.97 -6.27 -16.24
N ARG A 440 23.78 -6.92 -17.39
CA ARG A 440 22.44 -7.14 -17.96
C ARG A 440 21.54 -7.99 -17.06
N ALA A 441 22.09 -9.04 -16.44
CA ALA A 441 21.35 -9.95 -15.56
C ALA A 441 20.92 -9.24 -14.27
N VAL A 442 21.83 -8.53 -13.61
CA VAL A 442 21.49 -7.83 -12.36
C VAL A 442 20.49 -6.70 -12.61
N HIS A 443 20.59 -5.97 -13.73
CA HIS A 443 19.60 -4.96 -14.12
C HIS A 443 18.23 -5.58 -14.45
N GLN A 444 18.18 -6.79 -15.03
CA GLN A 444 16.91 -7.50 -15.20
C GLN A 444 16.21 -7.75 -13.86
N LEU A 445 16.98 -8.22 -12.87
CA LEU A 445 16.49 -8.52 -11.54
C LEU A 445 16.07 -7.25 -10.79
N ALA A 446 16.89 -6.21 -10.83
CA ALA A 446 16.61 -4.91 -10.21
C ALA A 446 15.45 -4.18 -10.89
N GLU A 447 15.43 -4.07 -12.21
CA GLU A 447 14.46 -3.19 -12.88
C GLU A 447 13.19 -3.87 -13.38
N LYS A 448 13.17 -5.16 -13.71
CA LYS A 448 12.06 -5.72 -14.49
C LYS A 448 11.33 -6.85 -13.77
N PHE A 449 12.05 -7.72 -13.06
CA PHE A 449 11.46 -8.85 -12.33
C PHE A 449 10.26 -8.44 -11.45
N PRO A 450 9.22 -9.27 -11.30
CA PRO A 450 9.04 -10.58 -11.94
C PRO A 450 8.54 -10.48 -13.40
N HIS A 451 8.46 -9.27 -13.97
CA HIS A 451 8.07 -9.11 -15.37
C HIS A 451 9.19 -9.55 -16.31
N ILE A 452 8.81 -10.14 -17.43
CA ILE A 452 9.77 -10.66 -18.42
C ILE A 452 10.54 -9.53 -19.09
N TRP A 453 9.86 -8.42 -19.40
CA TRP A 453 10.47 -7.32 -20.17
C TRP A 453 10.17 -5.92 -19.65
N ALA A 454 8.89 -5.58 -19.44
CA ALA A 454 8.48 -4.26 -18.99
C ALA A 454 7.60 -4.38 -17.74
N ARG A 455 7.77 -3.46 -16.78
CA ARG A 455 6.89 -3.38 -15.60
C ARG A 455 5.50 -2.87 -16.00
N GLY A 456 4.48 -3.37 -15.32
CA GLY A 456 3.13 -2.81 -15.36
C GLY A 456 2.06 -3.83 -14.99
N LYS A 457 0.92 -3.37 -14.46
CA LYS A 457 -0.16 -4.22 -13.94
C LYS A 457 -0.75 -5.23 -14.96
N ASP A 458 -0.55 -4.97 -16.25
CA ASP A 458 -1.02 -5.80 -17.37
C ASP A 458 0.14 -6.36 -18.22
N ARG A 459 1.34 -6.44 -17.65
CA ARG A 459 2.51 -7.01 -18.33
C ARG A 459 2.78 -8.42 -17.83
N THR A 460 3.17 -9.29 -18.76
CA THR A 460 3.46 -10.70 -18.48
C THR A 460 4.61 -10.85 -17.48
N THR A 461 4.36 -11.68 -16.48
CA THR A 461 5.29 -12.08 -15.43
C THR A 461 5.77 -13.51 -15.62
N LEU A 462 6.78 -13.91 -14.85
CA LEU A 462 7.21 -15.30 -14.78
C LEU A 462 6.10 -16.22 -14.23
N ASP A 463 5.32 -15.75 -13.26
CA ASP A 463 4.16 -16.48 -12.71
C ASP A 463 3.10 -16.75 -13.79
N ASP A 464 2.81 -15.76 -14.64
CA ASP A 464 1.88 -15.95 -15.76
C ASP A 464 2.33 -17.08 -16.70
N VAL A 465 3.64 -17.17 -16.98
CA VAL A 465 4.21 -18.24 -17.83
C VAL A 465 4.11 -19.60 -17.15
N GLU A 466 4.43 -19.67 -15.86
CA GLU A 466 4.33 -20.88 -15.05
C GLU A 466 2.87 -21.38 -14.96
N GLU A 467 1.94 -20.47 -14.73
CA GLU A 467 0.51 -20.76 -14.63
C GLU A 467 -0.10 -21.13 -15.99
N ASP A 468 0.28 -20.47 -17.09
CA ASP A 468 -0.17 -20.82 -18.43
C ASP A 468 0.30 -22.23 -18.83
N LEU A 469 1.55 -22.59 -18.50
CA LEU A 469 2.06 -23.93 -18.71
C LEU A 469 1.30 -24.96 -17.87
N ARG A 470 1.05 -24.64 -16.59
CA ARG A 470 0.28 -25.51 -15.68
C ARG A 470 -1.13 -25.74 -16.20
N LYS A 471 -1.83 -24.68 -16.59
CA LYS A 471 -3.17 -24.74 -17.18
C LYS A 471 -3.18 -25.55 -18.47
N PHE A 472 -2.20 -25.35 -19.35
CA PHE A 472 -2.07 -26.11 -20.58
C PHE A 472 -1.94 -27.61 -20.31
N VAL A 473 -0.98 -28.01 -19.49
CA VAL A 473 -0.73 -29.43 -19.18
C VAL A 473 -1.91 -30.07 -18.43
N ALA A 474 -2.58 -29.32 -17.56
CA ALA A 474 -3.76 -29.79 -16.83
C ALA A 474 -5.06 -29.80 -17.66
N GLY A 475 -5.03 -29.37 -18.93
CA GLY A 475 -6.23 -29.26 -19.75
C GLY A 475 -7.22 -28.18 -19.26
N ARG A 476 -6.72 -27.15 -18.58
CA ARG A 476 -7.46 -25.98 -18.06
C ARG A 476 -7.23 -24.72 -18.89
N SER A 477 -6.65 -24.84 -20.08
CA SER A 477 -6.59 -23.78 -21.09
C SER A 477 -7.22 -24.27 -22.39
N PRO A 478 -7.73 -23.37 -23.26
CA PRO A 478 -8.29 -23.74 -24.56
C PRO A 478 -7.37 -24.64 -25.39
N ALA A 479 -6.09 -24.28 -25.47
CA ALA A 479 -5.08 -25.05 -26.19
C ALA A 479 -4.79 -26.41 -25.52
N GLY A 480 -4.76 -26.45 -24.17
CA GLY A 480 -4.59 -27.69 -23.42
C GLY A 480 -5.77 -28.65 -23.59
N GLN A 481 -7.01 -28.14 -23.58
CA GLN A 481 -8.22 -28.93 -23.84
C GLN A 481 -8.24 -29.48 -25.27
N ALA A 482 -7.87 -28.67 -26.26
CA ALA A 482 -7.76 -29.10 -27.65
C ALA A 482 -6.71 -30.21 -27.81
N ALA A 483 -5.51 -30.02 -27.25
CA ALA A 483 -4.44 -31.02 -27.27
C ALA A 483 -4.87 -32.33 -26.58
N MET A 484 -5.53 -32.25 -25.43
CA MET A 484 -6.06 -33.42 -24.73
C MET A 484 -7.16 -34.12 -25.53
N SER A 485 -8.04 -33.40 -26.23
CA SER A 485 -9.06 -33.97 -27.11
C SER A 485 -8.44 -34.70 -28.29
N LEU A 486 -7.40 -34.15 -28.93
CA LEU A 486 -6.66 -34.82 -30.01
C LEU A 486 -5.96 -36.08 -29.51
N TYR A 487 -5.29 -36.02 -28.36
CA TYR A 487 -4.69 -37.20 -27.73
C TYR A 487 -5.73 -38.29 -27.42
N LYS A 488 -6.91 -37.91 -26.91
CA LYS A 488 -8.01 -38.86 -26.65
C LYS A 488 -8.53 -39.47 -27.94
N LEU A 489 -8.65 -38.68 -29.01
CA LEU A 489 -9.01 -39.17 -30.34
C LEU A 489 -8.01 -40.21 -30.83
N ASP A 490 -6.70 -39.97 -30.69
CA ASP A 490 -5.66 -40.94 -31.02
C ASP A 490 -5.82 -42.24 -30.23
N LYS A 491 -6.01 -42.15 -28.92
CA LYS A 491 -6.20 -43.35 -28.06
C LYS A 491 -7.48 -44.12 -28.37
N LEU A 492 -8.53 -43.44 -28.83
CA LEU A 492 -9.75 -44.10 -29.31
C LEU A 492 -9.51 -44.77 -30.66
N ALA A 493 -8.80 -44.12 -31.58
CA ALA A 493 -8.46 -44.69 -32.87
C ALA A 493 -7.58 -45.95 -32.74
N GLU A 494 -6.58 -45.93 -31.85
CA GLU A 494 -5.77 -47.14 -31.52
C GLU A 494 -6.66 -48.32 -31.10
N LYS A 495 -7.69 -48.09 -30.27
CA LYS A 495 -8.64 -49.13 -29.83
C LYS A 495 -9.59 -49.61 -30.92
N LEU A 496 -9.79 -48.80 -31.95
CA LEU A 496 -10.68 -49.08 -33.07
C LEU A 496 -9.93 -49.58 -34.31
N GLN A 497 -8.60 -49.70 -34.23
CA GLN A 497 -7.76 -50.14 -35.33
C GLN A 497 -8.19 -51.53 -35.83
N GLY A 498 -8.34 -51.66 -37.15
CA GLY A 498 -8.79 -52.89 -37.81
C GLY A 498 -10.30 -53.12 -37.79
N LYS A 499 -11.10 -52.18 -37.28
CA LYS A 499 -12.57 -52.19 -37.40
C LYS A 499 -13.03 -51.29 -38.54
N ASP A 500 -13.91 -51.79 -39.39
CA ASP A 500 -14.58 -50.99 -40.42
C ASP A 500 -15.79 -50.27 -39.82
N LEU A 501 -15.69 -48.95 -39.68
CA LEU A 501 -16.77 -48.12 -39.13
C LEU A 501 -17.69 -47.64 -40.25
N SER A 502 -19.01 -47.87 -40.12
CA SER A 502 -19.99 -47.36 -41.10
C SER A 502 -20.09 -45.83 -41.11
N SER A 503 -19.87 -45.21 -39.95
CA SER A 503 -19.83 -43.76 -39.77
C SER A 503 -19.07 -43.40 -38.48
N ALA A 504 -18.56 -42.18 -38.40
CA ALA A 504 -17.98 -41.62 -37.18
C ALA A 504 -18.41 -40.15 -37.02
N HIS A 505 -18.77 -39.78 -35.79
CA HIS A 505 -19.09 -38.40 -35.41
C HIS A 505 -18.23 -38.02 -34.20
N VAL A 506 -17.27 -37.15 -34.42
CA VAL A 506 -16.33 -36.66 -33.40
C VAL A 506 -16.85 -35.34 -32.86
N LYS A 507 -17.15 -35.31 -31.56
CA LYS A 507 -17.52 -34.09 -30.84
C LYS A 507 -16.38 -33.66 -29.93
N VAL A 508 -15.91 -32.44 -30.10
CA VAL A 508 -14.84 -31.84 -29.30
C VAL A 508 -15.39 -30.65 -28.55
N PHE A 509 -15.28 -30.68 -27.23
CA PHE A 509 -15.73 -29.61 -26.36
C PHE A 509 -14.50 -28.88 -25.83
N VAL A 510 -14.39 -27.58 -26.14
CA VAL A 510 -13.31 -26.73 -25.64
C VAL A 510 -13.86 -25.33 -25.32
N GLU A 511 -13.30 -24.69 -24.31
CA GLU A 511 -13.53 -23.26 -24.06
C GLU A 511 -12.85 -22.42 -25.13
N LYS A 512 -13.51 -21.35 -25.58
CA LYS A 512 -12.95 -20.36 -26.51
C LYS A 512 -12.28 -21.02 -27.73
N ALA A 513 -12.99 -21.96 -28.35
CA ALA A 513 -12.50 -22.69 -29.53
C ALA A 513 -11.92 -21.75 -30.59
N ALA A 514 -10.68 -21.98 -30.99
CA ALA A 514 -10.02 -21.20 -32.03
C ALA A 514 -10.61 -21.49 -33.42
N ASP A 515 -10.63 -20.48 -34.28
CA ASP A 515 -11.01 -20.63 -35.67
C ASP A 515 -10.07 -21.63 -36.36
N GLY A 516 -10.63 -22.68 -36.97
CA GLY A 516 -9.88 -23.75 -37.64
C GLY A 516 -9.62 -25.02 -36.80
N LEU A 517 -9.94 -25.04 -35.50
CA LEU A 517 -9.78 -26.26 -34.69
C LEU A 517 -10.58 -27.45 -35.26
N ALA A 518 -11.78 -27.19 -35.82
CA ALA A 518 -12.59 -28.23 -36.46
C ALA A 518 -11.89 -28.88 -37.66
N ASP A 519 -11.09 -28.13 -38.41
CA ASP A 519 -10.35 -28.65 -39.55
C ASP A 519 -9.17 -29.51 -39.10
N VAL A 520 -8.46 -29.10 -38.05
CA VAL A 520 -7.40 -29.90 -37.41
C VAL A 520 -7.96 -31.22 -36.89
N VAL A 521 -9.06 -31.18 -36.14
CA VAL A 521 -9.73 -32.40 -35.63
C VAL A 521 -10.18 -33.31 -36.76
N ARG A 522 -10.70 -32.75 -37.86
CA ARG A 522 -11.12 -33.53 -39.04
C ARG A 522 -9.94 -34.20 -39.74
N GLN A 523 -8.84 -33.49 -39.91
CA GLN A 523 -7.61 -34.04 -40.48
C GLN A 523 -7.07 -35.19 -39.63
N GLU A 524 -6.97 -35.00 -38.31
CA GLU A 524 -6.48 -36.04 -37.41
C GLU A 524 -7.42 -37.26 -37.40
N ALA A 525 -8.74 -37.04 -37.30
CA ALA A 525 -9.72 -38.13 -37.33
C ALA A 525 -9.67 -38.92 -38.64
N ALA A 526 -9.56 -38.25 -39.78
CA ALA A 526 -9.49 -38.90 -41.10
C ALA A 526 -8.18 -39.66 -41.32
N ALA A 527 -7.08 -39.23 -40.70
CA ALA A 527 -5.80 -39.92 -40.78
C ALA A 527 -5.78 -41.22 -39.95
N LYS A 528 -6.62 -41.33 -38.93
CA LYS A 528 -6.54 -42.41 -37.92
C LYS A 528 -7.71 -43.38 -37.93
N LEU A 529 -8.90 -42.95 -38.37
CA LEU A 529 -10.11 -43.77 -38.42
C LEU A 529 -10.41 -44.21 -39.85
N THR A 530 -10.74 -45.49 -40.04
CA THR A 530 -11.21 -46.02 -41.32
C THR A 530 -12.73 -46.07 -41.31
N THR A 531 -13.37 -45.21 -42.10
CA THR A 531 -14.84 -45.12 -42.23
C THR A 531 -15.28 -45.23 -43.69
N THR A 532 -16.46 -45.81 -43.93
CA THR A 532 -17.07 -45.83 -45.27
C THR A 532 -17.84 -44.55 -45.62
N SER A 533 -18.12 -43.71 -44.62
CA SER A 533 -18.76 -42.40 -44.78
C SER A 533 -17.83 -41.27 -44.31
N PRO A 534 -18.01 -40.02 -44.78
CA PRO A 534 -17.27 -38.86 -44.28
C PRO A 534 -17.43 -38.69 -42.77
N ILE A 535 -16.33 -38.38 -42.08
CA ILE A 535 -16.33 -38.15 -40.63
C ILE A 535 -16.99 -36.80 -40.33
N ALA A 536 -18.05 -36.82 -39.53
CA ALA A 536 -18.65 -35.59 -39.01
C ALA A 536 -17.83 -35.08 -37.83
N VAL A 537 -17.48 -33.80 -37.83
CA VAL A 537 -16.75 -33.15 -36.74
C VAL A 537 -17.54 -31.94 -36.27
N ASP A 538 -17.85 -31.92 -34.98
CA ASP A 538 -18.53 -30.83 -34.29
C ASP A 538 -17.63 -30.32 -33.16
N VAL A 539 -17.18 -29.06 -33.25
CA VAL A 539 -16.40 -28.41 -32.19
C VAL A 539 -17.30 -27.45 -31.46
N GLN A 540 -17.63 -27.80 -30.21
CA GLN A 540 -18.49 -26.99 -29.37
C GLN A 540 -17.65 -26.06 -28.51
N ASN A 541 -17.92 -24.76 -28.65
CA ASN A 541 -17.28 -23.71 -27.88
C ASN A 541 -18.06 -23.51 -26.56
N LEU A 542 -17.43 -23.85 -25.44
CA LEU A 542 -18.00 -23.74 -24.10
C LEU A 542 -17.79 -22.36 -23.45
N ASP A 543 -17.44 -21.34 -24.22
CA ASP A 543 -17.27 -19.97 -23.71
C ASP A 543 -18.57 -19.45 -23.07
N VAL A 544 -18.45 -18.97 -21.83
CA VAL A 544 -19.54 -18.36 -21.06
C VAL A 544 -20.22 -17.20 -21.80
N GLN A 545 -19.49 -16.48 -22.66
CA GLN A 545 -20.05 -15.40 -23.48
C GLN A 545 -20.99 -15.88 -24.60
N LYS A 546 -20.98 -17.18 -24.89
CA LYS A 546 -21.90 -17.84 -25.83
C LYS A 546 -22.97 -18.67 -25.10
N GLY A 547 -23.07 -18.53 -23.78
CA GLY A 547 -24.09 -19.17 -22.97
C GLY A 547 -25.51 -18.76 -23.38
N ARG A 548 -26.48 -19.65 -23.18
CA ARG A 548 -27.89 -19.32 -23.40
C ARG A 548 -28.36 -18.40 -22.27
N ALA A 549 -29.00 -17.28 -22.59
CA ALA A 549 -29.66 -16.43 -21.60
C ALA A 549 -30.68 -17.26 -20.80
N LEU A 550 -30.57 -17.19 -19.47
CA LEU A 550 -31.48 -17.88 -18.55
C LEU A 550 -32.69 -17.03 -18.20
N VAL A 551 -32.45 -15.76 -17.85
CA VAL A 551 -33.47 -14.77 -17.49
C VAL A 551 -33.18 -13.48 -18.28
N THR A 552 -34.23 -12.85 -18.78
CA THR A 552 -34.19 -11.50 -19.32
C THR A 552 -35.48 -10.82 -18.86
N ASP A 553 -35.34 -9.76 -18.08
CA ASP A 553 -36.48 -9.07 -17.45
C ASP A 553 -36.28 -7.56 -17.54
N ASP A 554 -37.37 -6.84 -17.76
CA ASP A 554 -37.43 -5.38 -17.91
C ASP A 554 -38.72 -4.91 -17.24
N PHE A 555 -38.60 -3.99 -16.28
CA PHE A 555 -39.71 -3.53 -15.45
C PHE A 555 -39.47 -2.13 -14.88
N ASP A 556 -40.56 -1.38 -14.73
CA ASP A 556 -40.55 -0.09 -14.05
C ASP A 556 -40.78 -0.26 -12.54
N ILE A 557 -40.05 0.49 -11.74
CA ILE A 557 -40.20 0.53 -10.28
C ILE A 557 -41.05 1.76 -9.91
N PRO A 558 -42.21 1.58 -9.25
CA PRO A 558 -42.99 2.72 -8.75
C PRO A 558 -42.16 3.57 -7.80
N SER A 559 -42.32 4.90 -7.82
CA SER A 559 -41.56 5.83 -6.98
C SER A 559 -42.14 5.94 -5.56
N GLU A 560 -41.28 5.88 -4.55
CA GLU A 560 -41.65 6.14 -3.15
C GLU A 560 -42.13 7.58 -2.90
N VAL A 561 -41.62 8.55 -3.67
CA VAL A 561 -42.01 9.96 -3.59
C VAL A 561 -43.44 10.15 -4.08
N ASP A 562 -43.85 9.45 -5.13
CA ASP A 562 -45.22 9.50 -5.63
C ASP A 562 -46.21 8.88 -4.62
N GLU A 563 -45.81 7.82 -3.93
CA GLU A 563 -46.60 7.24 -2.84
C GLU A 563 -46.73 8.23 -1.67
N PHE A 564 -45.65 8.92 -1.29
CA PHE A 564 -45.69 9.98 -0.28
C PHE A 564 -46.69 11.08 -0.65
N TRP A 565 -46.61 11.63 -1.87
CA TRP A 565 -47.55 12.68 -2.31
C TRP A 565 -48.99 12.19 -2.34
N THR A 566 -49.20 10.94 -2.75
CA THR A 566 -50.52 10.31 -2.74
C THR A 566 -51.07 10.25 -1.32
N LYS A 567 -50.31 9.76 -0.35
CA LYS A 567 -50.73 9.69 1.06
C LYS A 567 -50.97 11.08 1.66
N LEU A 568 -50.10 12.05 1.38
CA LEU A 568 -50.27 13.44 1.83
C LEU A 568 -51.60 14.03 1.33
N ARG A 569 -51.85 13.94 0.02
CA ARG A 569 -52.99 14.59 -0.64
C ARG A 569 -54.33 13.90 -0.40
N THR A 570 -54.33 12.58 -0.20
CA THR A 570 -55.55 11.80 -0.01
C THR A 570 -55.92 11.59 1.45
N ARG A 571 -54.94 11.60 2.37
CA ARG A 571 -55.20 11.37 3.81
C ARG A 571 -55.02 12.62 4.66
N VAL A 572 -53.88 13.31 4.54
CA VAL A 572 -53.52 14.42 5.44
C VAL A 572 -54.27 15.70 5.10
N ILE A 573 -54.26 16.13 3.83
CA ILE A 573 -54.94 17.36 3.38
C ILE A 573 -56.45 17.32 3.65
N PRO A 574 -57.19 16.24 3.35
CA PRO A 574 -58.62 16.17 3.66
C PRO A 574 -58.91 16.20 5.17
N ALA A 575 -58.11 15.52 5.98
CA ALA A 575 -58.25 15.54 7.43
C ALA A 575 -58.02 16.93 8.02
N LEU A 576 -57.05 17.68 7.49
CA LEU A 576 -56.81 19.08 7.85
C LEU A 576 -58.01 19.97 7.49
N LYS A 577 -58.54 19.84 6.27
CA LYS A 577 -59.71 20.62 5.81
C LYS A 577 -60.99 20.35 6.62
N ALA A 578 -61.10 19.18 7.24
CA ALA A 578 -62.22 18.82 8.10
C ALA A 578 -62.22 19.58 9.45
N VAL A 579 -61.12 20.23 9.83
CA VAL A 579 -61.01 20.97 11.10
C VAL A 579 -61.35 22.46 10.91
N LYS A 580 -62.19 23.01 11.80
CA LYS A 580 -62.76 24.37 11.67
C LYS A 580 -61.79 25.53 11.97
N LYS A 581 -60.60 25.26 12.52
CA LYS A 581 -59.58 26.26 12.89
C LYS A 581 -58.25 25.90 12.22
N ARG A 582 -57.39 26.91 12.00
CA ARG A 582 -56.00 26.66 11.63
C ARG A 582 -55.35 25.80 12.72
N GLN A 583 -54.87 24.62 12.36
CA GLN A 583 -54.26 23.66 13.28
C GLN A 583 -52.78 23.48 12.94
N ALA A 584 -51.99 23.12 13.95
CA ALA A 584 -50.64 22.63 13.75
C ALA A 584 -50.68 21.29 13.01
N VAL A 585 -49.79 21.12 12.03
CA VAL A 585 -49.56 19.85 11.35
C VAL A 585 -48.11 19.43 11.54
N THR A 586 -47.89 18.18 11.93
CA THR A 586 -46.55 17.59 11.99
C THR A 586 -46.47 16.51 10.93
N ILE A 587 -45.42 16.53 10.12
CA ILE A 587 -45.08 15.45 9.19
C ILE A 587 -43.67 15.00 9.50
N ASP A 588 -43.52 13.71 9.73
CA ASP A 588 -42.25 13.01 9.79
C ASP A 588 -42.24 11.94 8.70
N ALA A 589 -41.36 12.10 7.71
CA ALA A 589 -41.21 11.20 6.58
C ALA A 589 -39.79 10.62 6.49
N ARG A 590 -39.69 9.39 6.00
CA ARG A 590 -38.47 8.70 5.61
C ARG A 590 -38.58 8.40 4.12
N LEU A 591 -37.75 9.04 3.31
CA LEU A 591 -37.66 8.86 1.87
C LEU A 591 -36.18 8.77 1.50
N SER A 592 -35.76 7.74 0.79
CA SER A 592 -34.39 7.53 0.30
C SER A 592 -34.03 8.50 -0.84
N GLU A 593 -34.16 9.80 -0.59
CA GLU A 593 -33.88 10.84 -1.58
C GLU A 593 -32.62 11.65 -1.19
N PRO A 594 -31.87 12.19 -2.16
CA PRO A 594 -30.75 13.09 -1.89
C PRO A 594 -31.16 14.31 -1.03
N PRO A 595 -30.23 14.91 -0.26
CA PRO A 595 -30.54 16.02 0.65
C PRO A 595 -31.30 17.19 -0.01
N GLU A 596 -30.97 17.52 -1.24
CA GLU A 596 -31.57 18.61 -2.02
C GLU A 596 -33.05 18.32 -2.31
N VAL A 597 -33.34 17.11 -2.76
CA VAL A 597 -34.69 16.65 -3.11
C VAL A 597 -35.55 16.55 -1.86
N ARG A 598 -35.02 16.00 -0.76
CA ARG A 598 -35.75 15.97 0.53
C ARG A 598 -36.10 17.35 1.05
N ARG A 599 -35.18 18.33 0.93
CA ARG A 599 -35.47 19.74 1.28
C ARG A 599 -36.58 20.31 0.42
N GLU A 600 -36.57 20.04 -0.89
CA GLU A 600 -37.61 20.49 -1.82
C GLU A 600 -38.97 19.86 -1.49
N ILE A 601 -39.02 18.55 -1.23
CA ILE A 601 -40.23 17.83 -0.82
C ILE A 601 -40.79 18.44 0.47
N ALA A 602 -39.94 18.65 1.48
CA ALA A 602 -40.35 19.24 2.75
C ALA A 602 -40.95 20.65 2.57
N GLN A 603 -40.33 21.48 1.74
CA GLN A 603 -40.81 22.83 1.42
C GLN A 603 -42.14 22.79 0.67
N LYS A 604 -42.25 21.99 -0.40
CA LYS A 604 -43.47 21.82 -1.20
C LYS A 604 -44.62 21.30 -0.35
N ALA A 605 -44.37 20.29 0.48
CA ALA A 605 -45.38 19.73 1.38
C ALA A 605 -45.86 20.77 2.40
N ARG A 606 -44.94 21.56 2.97
CA ARG A 606 -45.30 22.67 3.86
C ARG A 606 -46.17 23.72 3.17
N VAL A 607 -45.85 24.08 1.92
CA VAL A 607 -46.65 25.02 1.12
C VAL A 607 -48.06 24.46 0.87
N GLU A 608 -48.20 23.21 0.46
CA GLU A 608 -49.51 22.57 0.24
C GLU A 608 -50.35 22.50 1.53
N LEU A 609 -49.72 22.20 2.68
CA LEU A 609 -50.40 22.18 3.98
C LEU A 609 -50.90 23.56 4.40
N ILE A 610 -50.07 24.61 4.26
CA ILE A 610 -50.46 25.99 4.60
C ILE A 610 -51.61 26.44 3.68
N ALA A 611 -51.52 26.15 2.38
CA ALA A 611 -52.60 26.42 1.43
C ALA A 611 -53.90 25.67 1.78
N ALA A 612 -53.79 24.48 2.39
CA ALA A 612 -54.92 23.68 2.87
C ALA A 612 -55.46 24.11 4.25
N GLY A 613 -54.88 25.13 4.90
CA GLY A 613 -55.38 25.70 6.16
C GLY A 613 -54.55 25.38 7.41
N ALA A 614 -53.33 24.85 7.27
CA ALA A 614 -52.43 24.62 8.40
C ALA A 614 -51.91 25.93 9.00
N ASP A 615 -51.60 25.93 10.30
CA ASP A 615 -50.97 27.06 10.97
C ASP A 615 -49.51 27.22 10.52
N GLU A 616 -49.16 28.37 9.98
CA GLU A 616 -47.84 28.60 9.40
C GLU A 616 -46.70 28.45 10.43
N LYS A 617 -46.89 28.90 11.67
CA LYS A 617 -45.83 28.91 12.68
C LYS A 617 -45.70 27.56 13.39
N ALA A 618 -46.80 26.83 13.53
CA ALA A 618 -46.83 25.56 14.24
C ALA A 618 -46.68 24.33 13.31
N THR A 619 -46.68 24.51 11.99
CA THR A 619 -46.52 23.40 11.03
C THR A 619 -45.07 23.05 10.80
N THR A 620 -44.74 21.78 11.00
CA THR A 620 -43.39 21.21 10.80
C THR A 620 -43.45 20.04 9.83
N VAL A 621 -42.53 20.03 8.88
CA VAL A 621 -42.35 18.95 7.92
C VAL A 621 -40.88 18.56 7.96
N THR A 622 -40.61 17.32 8.38
CA THR A 622 -39.28 16.72 8.41
C THR A 622 -39.26 15.56 7.44
N VAL A 623 -38.31 15.57 6.51
CA VAL A 623 -38.08 14.48 5.56
C VAL A 623 -36.63 14.02 5.74
N LEU A 624 -36.45 12.87 6.39
CA LEU A 624 -35.13 12.24 6.54
C LEU A 624 -34.91 11.21 5.45
N SER A 625 -33.64 10.88 5.21
CA SER A 625 -33.28 9.76 4.35
C SER A 625 -33.83 8.45 4.94
N ALA A 626 -34.44 7.59 4.13
CA ALA A 626 -34.79 6.23 4.56
C ALA A 626 -33.56 5.29 4.60
N TYR A 627 -32.54 5.60 3.81
CA TYR A 627 -31.19 5.03 3.91
C TYR A 627 -30.34 5.77 4.97
N LYS A 628 -29.68 5.03 5.87
CA LYS A 628 -28.91 5.58 7.01
C LYS A 628 -29.70 6.62 7.84
N GLN A 629 -30.86 6.23 8.34
CA GLN A 629 -31.79 7.15 9.03
C GLN A 629 -31.16 7.80 10.26
N GLY A 630 -30.33 7.07 11.02
CA GLY A 630 -29.62 7.61 12.17
C GLY A 630 -28.66 8.75 11.79
N TYR A 631 -27.93 8.58 10.67
CA TYR A 631 -27.02 9.61 10.15
C TYR A 631 -27.81 10.84 9.71
N SER A 632 -28.87 10.65 8.91
CA SER A 632 -29.73 11.74 8.44
C SER A 632 -30.38 12.47 9.61
N TRP A 633 -30.82 11.79 10.67
CA TRP A 633 -31.35 12.44 11.85
C TRP A 633 -30.30 13.30 12.58
N LEU A 634 -29.10 12.77 12.81
CA LEU A 634 -28.02 13.53 13.45
C LEU A 634 -27.61 14.74 12.61
N TYR A 635 -27.51 14.59 11.29
CA TYR A 635 -27.06 15.64 10.37
C TYR A 635 -28.14 16.68 10.03
N ASP A 636 -29.38 16.26 9.78
CA ASP A 636 -30.46 17.13 9.30
C ASP A 636 -31.29 17.73 10.44
N VAL A 637 -31.30 17.13 11.63
CA VAL A 637 -32.14 17.58 12.76
C VAL A 637 -31.31 18.01 13.95
N VAL A 638 -30.35 17.19 14.39
CA VAL A 638 -29.59 17.45 15.62
C VAL A 638 -28.55 18.53 15.39
N ARG A 639 -27.72 18.42 14.34
CA ARG A 639 -26.70 19.42 14.01
C ARG A 639 -27.28 20.82 13.86
N PRO A 640 -28.35 21.08 13.07
CA PRO A 640 -28.91 22.44 12.96
C PRO A 640 -29.48 22.96 14.28
N ALA A 641 -30.02 22.09 15.14
CA ALA A 641 -30.52 22.50 16.46
C ALA A 641 -29.40 22.92 17.43
N LEU A 642 -28.18 22.42 17.22
CA LEU A 642 -26.98 22.75 18.01
C LEU A 642 -26.13 23.87 17.39
N ALA A 643 -26.31 24.16 16.10
CA ALA A 643 -25.57 25.20 15.40
C ALA A 643 -25.68 26.56 16.12
N GLY A 644 -24.53 27.19 16.34
CA GLY A 644 -24.43 28.49 17.04
C GLY A 644 -24.60 28.44 18.56
N ARG A 645 -24.82 27.26 19.16
CA ARG A 645 -24.84 27.09 20.62
C ARG A 645 -23.44 26.79 21.15
N PRO A 646 -23.12 27.13 22.42
CA PRO A 646 -21.81 26.85 23.03
C PRO A 646 -21.70 25.37 23.45
N VAL A 647 -21.72 24.47 22.48
CA VAL A 647 -21.57 23.02 22.70
C VAL A 647 -20.14 22.72 23.11
N ASP A 648 -19.96 22.03 24.23
CA ASP A 648 -18.65 21.56 24.68
C ASP A 648 -18.51 20.05 24.50
N ARG A 649 -19.55 19.27 24.81
CA ARG A 649 -19.51 17.80 24.73
C ARG A 649 -20.79 17.25 24.09
N ILE A 650 -20.63 16.22 23.26
CA ILE A 650 -21.72 15.43 22.69
C ILE A 650 -21.54 13.96 23.06
N THR A 651 -22.59 13.34 23.60
CA THR A 651 -22.67 11.90 23.82
C THR A 651 -23.77 11.33 22.95
N ILE A 652 -23.41 10.40 22.06
CA ILE A 652 -24.33 9.66 21.21
C ILE A 652 -24.43 8.24 21.76
N LYS A 653 -25.56 7.94 22.39
CA LYS A 653 -25.88 6.60 22.83
C LYS A 653 -26.53 5.83 21.68
N PHE A 654 -26.15 4.58 21.48
CA PHE A 654 -26.76 3.68 20.52
C PHE A 654 -27.13 2.36 21.19
N ALA A 655 -28.25 1.75 20.82
CA ALA A 655 -28.64 0.45 21.36
C ALA A 655 -27.76 -0.67 20.78
N GLU A 656 -27.49 -1.68 21.59
CA GLU A 656 -27.01 -2.98 21.11
C GLU A 656 -28.12 -3.64 20.29
N LEU A 657 -27.79 -4.07 19.07
CA LEU A 657 -28.74 -4.77 18.21
C LEU A 657 -28.91 -6.21 18.69
N GLY A 658 -30.05 -6.55 19.28
CA GLY A 658 -30.42 -7.93 19.65
C GLY A 658 -31.36 -8.56 18.62
N PRO A 659 -31.57 -9.90 18.61
CA PRO A 659 -32.40 -10.58 17.62
C PRO A 659 -33.84 -10.02 17.55
N PRO A 660 -34.52 -10.11 16.40
CA PRO A 660 -35.91 -9.69 16.26
C PRO A 660 -36.81 -10.44 17.26
N GLY A 661 -37.87 -9.78 17.72
CA GLY A 661 -38.81 -10.39 18.65
C GLY A 661 -39.48 -11.65 18.10
N GLY A 662 -39.78 -11.66 16.79
CA GLY A 662 -40.36 -12.79 16.06
C GLY A 662 -39.35 -13.90 15.73
N TRP A 663 -38.06 -13.60 15.72
CA TRP A 663 -37.00 -14.49 15.27
C TRP A 663 -35.80 -14.50 16.23
N LYS A 664 -35.94 -15.20 17.35
CA LYS A 664 -34.90 -15.24 18.40
C LYS A 664 -33.64 -16.01 18.02
N GLN A 665 -33.68 -16.77 16.92
CA GLN A 665 -32.59 -17.62 16.46
C GLN A 665 -31.67 -16.93 15.43
N GLN A 666 -31.76 -15.61 15.29
CA GLN A 666 -30.94 -14.83 14.36
C GLN A 666 -29.45 -15.09 14.59
N GLY A 667 -28.75 -15.54 13.55
CA GLY A 667 -27.31 -15.74 13.51
C GLY A 667 -26.56 -14.61 12.79
N MET A 668 -27.22 -13.86 11.91
CA MET A 668 -26.62 -12.79 11.11
C MET A 668 -27.00 -11.40 11.62
N PHE A 669 -26.27 -10.89 12.62
CA PHE A 669 -26.35 -9.47 13.02
C PHE A 669 -25.05 -8.96 13.63
N ALA A 670 -24.80 -7.65 13.51
CA ALA A 670 -23.73 -6.96 14.20
C ALA A 670 -24.29 -6.24 15.43
N PRO A 671 -23.82 -6.53 16.66
CA PRO A 671 -24.28 -5.82 17.87
C PRO A 671 -24.15 -4.30 17.77
N SER A 672 -23.14 -3.82 17.03
CA SER A 672 -22.86 -2.41 16.77
C SER A 672 -23.53 -1.85 15.50
N ARG A 673 -24.50 -2.53 14.89
CA ARG A 673 -25.14 -2.11 13.62
C ARG A 673 -25.60 -0.65 13.60
N TRP A 674 -26.13 -0.13 14.72
CA TRP A 674 -26.57 1.26 14.83
C TRP A 674 -25.39 2.26 14.86
N LEU A 675 -24.25 1.88 15.41
CA LEU A 675 -23.03 2.69 15.32
C LEU A 675 -22.50 2.72 13.89
N LEU A 676 -22.49 1.58 13.19
CA LEU A 676 -22.04 1.50 11.80
C LEU A 676 -22.90 2.34 10.86
N GLU A 677 -24.21 2.45 11.13
CA GLU A 677 -25.12 3.28 10.31
C GLU A 677 -24.75 4.76 10.30
N ILE A 678 -24.28 5.25 11.44
CA ILE A 678 -24.03 6.69 11.64
C ILE A 678 -22.58 7.04 11.33
N TYR A 679 -21.73 6.12 10.92
CA TYR A 679 -20.36 6.45 10.52
C TYR A 679 -20.34 7.31 9.23
N PRO A 680 -19.50 8.37 9.11
CA PRO A 680 -18.60 8.99 10.11
C PRO A 680 -19.18 10.28 10.74
N ILE A 681 -20.30 10.22 11.46
CA ILE A 681 -21.03 11.41 11.94
C ILE A 681 -20.26 12.26 12.96
N ASP A 682 -19.38 11.67 13.77
CA ASP A 682 -18.57 12.39 14.75
C ASP A 682 -17.63 13.39 14.10
N GLU A 683 -16.92 12.99 13.05
CA GLU A 683 -16.04 13.89 12.30
C GLU A 683 -16.83 15.02 11.63
N ILE A 684 -17.99 14.67 11.06
CA ILE A 684 -18.89 15.65 10.44
C ILE A 684 -19.41 16.66 11.48
N LEU A 685 -19.86 16.18 12.65
CA LEU A 685 -20.31 17.06 13.73
C LEU A 685 -19.16 17.89 14.32
N SER A 686 -17.95 17.33 14.42
CA SER A 686 -16.76 18.04 14.88
C SER A 686 -16.45 19.24 13.99
N GLN A 687 -16.42 19.03 12.67
CA GLN A 687 -16.16 20.08 11.69
C GLN A 687 -17.27 21.13 11.67
N GLU A 688 -18.53 20.71 11.60
CA GLU A 688 -19.69 21.60 11.41
C GLU A 688 -20.05 22.40 12.67
N LEU A 689 -19.90 21.79 13.85
CA LEU A 689 -20.17 22.45 15.15
C LEU A 689 -18.92 23.09 15.76
N LYS A 690 -17.74 22.92 15.14
CA LYS A 690 -16.45 23.43 15.61
C LYS A 690 -16.10 22.97 17.02
N ILE A 691 -16.34 21.69 17.30
CA ILE A 691 -15.99 21.04 18.56
C ILE A 691 -14.83 20.08 18.33
N ASP A 692 -13.93 19.93 19.30
CA ASP A 692 -12.85 18.93 19.24
C ASP A 692 -13.46 17.52 19.15
N LEU A 693 -13.00 16.73 18.17
CA LEU A 693 -13.46 15.35 17.95
C LEU A 693 -13.39 14.51 19.23
N LYS A 694 -12.38 14.74 20.09
CA LYS A 694 -12.23 14.04 21.37
C LYS A 694 -13.36 14.29 22.38
N LYS A 695 -14.22 15.27 22.14
CA LYS A 695 -15.39 15.61 22.97
C LYS A 695 -16.71 15.04 22.43
N ILE A 696 -16.66 14.25 21.36
CA ILE A 696 -17.79 13.47 20.86
C ILE A 696 -17.56 12.02 21.30
N HIS A 697 -18.51 11.47 22.04
CA HIS A 697 -18.38 10.14 22.62
C HIS A 697 -19.55 9.24 22.21
N PHE A 698 -19.24 7.99 21.90
CA PHE A 698 -20.22 6.95 21.65
C PHE A 698 -20.38 6.06 22.89
N GLU A 699 -21.62 5.75 23.26
CA GLU A 699 -21.93 4.86 24.37
C GLU A 699 -22.92 3.78 23.92
N MET A 700 -22.52 2.52 24.00
CA MET A 700 -23.42 1.41 23.72
C MET A 700 -24.36 1.20 24.91
N THR A 701 -25.65 1.02 24.63
CA THR A 701 -26.70 0.76 25.61
C THR A 701 -27.31 -0.62 25.42
N PRO A 702 -27.89 -1.25 26.45
CA PRO A 702 -28.39 -2.63 26.33
C PRO A 702 -29.51 -2.79 25.31
N ILE A 703 -29.69 -4.02 24.82
CA ILE A 703 -30.81 -4.43 23.96
C ILE A 703 -32.15 -3.96 24.57
N GLY A 704 -33.01 -3.37 23.74
CA GLY A 704 -34.31 -2.83 24.14
C GLY A 704 -34.28 -1.36 24.59
N SER A 705 -33.09 -0.75 24.67
CA SER A 705 -32.94 0.70 24.76
C SER A 705 -33.37 1.38 23.45
N ALA A 706 -33.54 2.70 23.50
CA ALA A 706 -33.83 3.46 22.29
C ALA A 706 -32.67 3.34 21.28
N SER A 707 -32.96 3.21 19.98
CA SER A 707 -31.93 2.97 18.97
C SER A 707 -30.83 4.04 19.00
N TYR A 708 -31.24 5.31 19.19
CA TYR A 708 -30.32 6.42 19.46
C TYR A 708 -30.83 7.36 20.56
N GLU A 709 -29.91 7.84 21.40
CA GLU A 709 -30.12 9.01 22.27
C GLU A 709 -28.92 9.95 22.16
N VAL A 710 -29.15 11.22 21.81
CA VAL A 710 -28.10 12.24 21.78
C VAL A 710 -28.24 13.18 22.96
N ILE A 711 -27.13 13.47 23.62
CA ILE A 711 -27.03 14.43 24.74
C ILE A 711 -25.91 15.40 24.41
N ALA A 712 -26.23 16.69 24.28
CA ALA A 712 -25.24 17.75 24.10
C ALA A 712 -25.22 18.67 25.33
N SER A 713 -24.04 19.03 25.81
CA SER A 713 -23.85 19.88 27.00
C SER A 713 -22.85 21.00 26.76
N ALA A 714 -23.03 22.12 27.46
CA ALA A 714 -22.06 23.22 27.51
C ALA A 714 -20.91 22.93 28.49
N ALA A 715 -19.86 23.76 28.47
CA ALA A 715 -18.65 23.56 29.27
C ALA A 715 -18.88 23.58 30.80
N ASN A 716 -19.97 24.21 31.26
CA ASN A 716 -20.40 24.21 32.66
C ASN A 716 -21.21 22.96 33.05
N GLY A 717 -21.38 22.00 32.12
CA GLY A 717 -22.17 20.78 32.32
C GLY A 717 -23.67 20.93 32.07
N SER A 718 -24.19 22.12 31.71
CA SER A 718 -25.62 22.28 31.44
C SER A 718 -26.04 21.59 30.14
N GLU A 719 -27.13 20.83 30.17
CA GLU A 719 -27.68 20.15 29.00
C GLU A 719 -28.30 21.17 28.02
N LEU A 720 -27.81 21.17 26.78
CA LEU A 720 -28.29 22.02 25.68
C LEU A 720 -29.36 21.32 24.84
N LEU A 721 -29.27 19.99 24.74
CA LEU A 721 -30.17 19.16 23.96
C LEU A 721 -30.11 17.72 24.49
N ARG A 722 -31.28 17.10 24.65
CA ARG A 722 -31.44 15.64 24.73
C ARG A 722 -32.56 15.21 23.81
N ARG A 723 -32.29 14.27 22.92
CA ARG A 723 -33.30 13.71 22.01
C ARG A 723 -33.07 12.23 21.77
N ARG A 724 -34.15 11.53 21.45
CA ARG A 724 -34.14 10.11 21.06
C ARG A 724 -34.63 9.95 19.64
N PHE A 725 -34.21 8.87 19.00
CA PHE A 725 -34.61 8.55 17.63
C PHE A 725 -34.70 7.04 17.43
N GLU A 726 -35.78 6.65 16.74
CA GLU A 726 -36.01 5.28 16.30
C GLU A 726 -36.08 5.25 14.77
N PRO A 727 -35.18 4.51 14.11
CA PRO A 727 -35.31 4.21 12.69
C PRO A 727 -36.59 3.41 12.40
N ALA A 728 -37.23 3.69 11.27
CA ALA A 728 -38.32 2.87 10.77
C ALA A 728 -37.73 1.59 10.17
N VAL A 729 -38.12 0.43 10.70
CA VAL A 729 -37.61 -0.88 10.27
C VAL A 729 -38.74 -1.84 9.95
N VAL A 730 -38.47 -2.78 9.04
CA VAL A 730 -39.27 -3.98 8.82
C VAL A 730 -38.45 -5.23 9.05
N GLU A 731 -39.11 -6.28 9.55
CA GLU A 731 -38.54 -7.62 9.63
C GLU A 731 -38.97 -8.41 8.39
N ARG A 732 -38.02 -9.07 7.74
CA ARG A 732 -38.28 -9.93 6.57
C ARG A 732 -37.31 -11.11 6.53
N ALA A 733 -37.67 -12.14 5.77
CA ALA A 733 -36.72 -13.20 5.43
C ALA A 733 -35.52 -12.61 4.66
N PHE A 734 -34.32 -13.12 4.94
CA PHE A 734 -33.12 -12.77 4.18
C PHE A 734 -33.22 -13.26 2.74
N PHE A 735 -33.78 -14.46 2.55
CA PHE A 735 -34.15 -15.00 1.25
C PHE A 735 -35.62 -15.44 1.23
N ASP A 736 -36.41 -14.89 0.31
CA ASP A 736 -37.85 -15.24 0.20
C ASP A 736 -38.06 -16.74 -0.11
N ARG A 737 -37.11 -17.35 -0.83
CA ARG A 737 -37.10 -18.79 -1.15
C ARG A 737 -36.76 -19.67 0.05
N PHE A 738 -36.02 -19.13 1.02
CA PHE A 738 -35.57 -19.83 2.23
C PHE A 738 -35.99 -19.04 3.48
N PRO A 739 -37.31 -18.92 3.75
CA PRO A 739 -37.79 -18.09 4.85
C PRO A 739 -37.28 -18.59 6.22
N ASP A 740 -37.04 -19.89 6.35
CA ASP A 740 -36.53 -20.47 7.60
C ASP A 740 -35.02 -20.28 7.81
N TYR A 741 -34.30 -19.73 6.82
CA TYR A 741 -32.84 -19.58 6.88
C TYR A 741 -32.43 -18.48 7.86
N GLU A 742 -32.93 -17.27 7.63
CA GLU A 742 -32.62 -16.12 8.46
C GLU A 742 -33.67 -15.02 8.27
N HIS A 743 -33.90 -14.22 9.32
CA HIS A 743 -34.66 -12.98 9.24
C HIS A 743 -33.76 -11.78 9.55
N VAL A 744 -33.99 -10.68 8.83
CA VAL A 744 -33.23 -9.44 8.97
C VAL A 744 -34.17 -8.27 9.23
N ARG A 745 -33.64 -7.24 9.91
CA ARG A 745 -34.29 -5.94 10.02
C ARG A 745 -33.69 -5.00 8.99
N VAL A 746 -34.54 -4.45 8.14
CA VAL A 746 -34.17 -3.52 7.08
C VAL A 746 -34.80 -2.17 7.40
N THR A 747 -34.02 -1.09 7.30
CA THR A 747 -34.55 0.27 7.39
C THR A 747 -35.41 0.58 6.17
N THR A 748 -36.59 1.15 6.35
CA THR A 748 -37.58 1.37 5.28
C THR A 748 -38.13 2.79 5.30
N GLY A 749 -38.85 3.17 4.24
CA GLY A 749 -39.55 4.44 4.13
C GLY A 749 -40.81 4.48 5.01
N TRP A 750 -41.23 5.68 5.38
CA TRP A 750 -42.33 5.88 6.32
C TRP A 750 -42.96 7.26 6.17
N ILE A 751 -44.26 7.36 6.46
CA ILE A 751 -44.94 8.65 6.65
C ILE A 751 -45.77 8.61 7.92
N LYS A 752 -45.47 9.54 8.83
CA LYS A 752 -46.26 9.82 10.02
C LYS A 752 -46.71 11.26 9.98
N ALA A 753 -48.03 11.49 9.98
CA ALA A 753 -48.57 12.85 10.05
C ALA A 753 -49.62 13.01 11.14
N GLY A 754 -49.48 14.07 11.92
CA GLY A 754 -50.44 14.52 12.93
C GLY A 754 -51.13 15.81 12.51
N VAL A 755 -52.43 15.91 12.74
CA VAL A 755 -53.21 17.15 12.65
C VAL A 755 -53.76 17.44 14.04
N ALA A 756 -53.33 18.55 14.65
CA ALA A 756 -53.47 18.78 16.10
C ALA A 756 -52.87 17.60 16.89
N ASP A 757 -53.59 17.07 17.89
CA ASP A 757 -53.12 15.95 18.73
C ASP A 757 -53.48 14.56 18.17
N ARG A 758 -53.94 14.47 16.91
CA ARG A 758 -54.38 13.22 16.30
C ARG A 758 -53.48 12.80 15.14
N THR A 759 -52.95 11.59 15.20
CA THR A 759 -52.28 10.93 14.07
C THR A 759 -53.30 10.57 12.99
N VAL A 760 -53.05 11.04 11.76
CA VAL A 760 -53.92 10.84 10.58
C VAL A 760 -53.38 9.73 9.68
N VAL A 761 -52.06 9.59 9.60
CA VAL A 761 -51.34 8.54 8.88
C VAL A 761 -50.11 8.14 9.68
N ASP A 762 -49.81 6.86 9.72
CA ASP A 762 -48.61 6.27 10.34
C ASP A 762 -48.33 4.96 9.59
N ASP A 763 -47.84 5.11 8.36
CA ASP A 763 -47.82 4.02 7.38
C ASP A 763 -46.40 3.88 6.79
N ARG A 764 -46.01 2.64 6.49
CA ARG A 764 -44.83 2.33 5.67
C ARG A 764 -44.96 2.91 4.26
N ILE A 765 -43.83 3.30 3.70
CA ILE A 765 -43.63 3.52 2.26
C ILE A 765 -42.45 2.63 1.87
N GLU A 766 -42.67 1.65 1.01
CA GLU A 766 -41.57 0.81 0.53
C GLU A 766 -40.62 1.64 -0.31
N THR A 767 -39.32 1.56 -0.01
CA THR A 767 -38.31 2.31 -0.76
C THR A 767 -38.10 1.71 -2.14
N ASP A 768 -37.56 2.51 -3.07
CA ASP A 768 -37.30 2.07 -4.44
C ASP A 768 -36.34 0.84 -4.49
N PRO A 769 -35.24 0.78 -3.70
CA PRO A 769 -34.41 -0.41 -3.55
C PRO A 769 -35.14 -1.63 -2.99
N GLU A 770 -36.05 -1.44 -2.03
CA GLU A 770 -36.86 -2.55 -1.49
C GLU A 770 -37.75 -3.15 -2.59
N ARG A 771 -38.41 -2.31 -3.39
CA ARG A 771 -39.27 -2.76 -4.50
C ARG A 771 -38.47 -3.49 -5.58
N PHE A 772 -37.27 -3.00 -5.93
CA PHE A 772 -36.36 -3.71 -6.81
C PHE A 772 -35.98 -5.07 -6.21
N TRP A 773 -35.57 -5.09 -4.94
CA TRP A 773 -35.11 -6.29 -4.26
C TRP A 773 -36.20 -7.35 -4.18
N ASP A 774 -37.43 -6.97 -3.88
CA ASP A 774 -38.60 -7.85 -3.87
C ASP A 774 -38.83 -8.51 -5.24
N HIS A 775 -38.76 -7.73 -6.31
CA HIS A 775 -38.88 -8.28 -7.66
C HIS A 775 -37.71 -9.21 -8.01
N PHE A 776 -36.49 -8.82 -7.67
CA PHE A 776 -35.28 -9.61 -7.91
C PHE A 776 -35.32 -10.96 -7.18
N GLN A 777 -35.76 -10.97 -5.92
CA GLN A 777 -35.94 -12.19 -5.12
C GLN A 777 -37.13 -13.04 -5.57
N ALA A 778 -38.19 -12.44 -6.08
CA ALA A 778 -39.38 -13.18 -6.53
C ALA A 778 -39.20 -13.83 -7.91
N LYS A 779 -38.38 -13.24 -8.79
CA LYS A 779 -38.25 -13.70 -10.19
C LYS A 779 -36.85 -14.19 -10.56
N THR A 780 -35.83 -13.36 -10.35
CA THR A 780 -34.48 -13.62 -10.87
C THR A 780 -33.77 -14.72 -10.07
N LEU A 781 -33.73 -14.60 -8.74
CA LEU A 781 -33.07 -15.58 -7.88
C LEU A 781 -33.69 -16.99 -7.97
N PRO A 782 -35.03 -17.17 -7.98
CA PRO A 782 -35.64 -18.49 -8.13
C PRO A 782 -35.33 -19.13 -9.47
N ALA A 783 -35.34 -18.37 -10.57
CA ALA A 783 -35.01 -18.90 -11.89
C ALA A 783 -33.55 -19.36 -11.97
N LEU A 784 -32.62 -18.60 -11.38
CA LEU A 784 -31.22 -19.01 -11.26
C LEU A 784 -31.10 -20.28 -10.41
N TYR A 785 -31.69 -20.29 -9.22
CA TYR A 785 -31.65 -21.43 -8.31
C TYR A 785 -32.18 -22.72 -8.96
N ASP A 786 -33.37 -22.66 -9.56
CA ASP A 786 -33.99 -23.83 -10.19
C ASP A 786 -33.13 -24.36 -11.35
N HIS A 787 -32.44 -23.48 -12.10
CA HIS A 787 -31.50 -23.89 -13.14
C HIS A 787 -30.27 -24.60 -12.58
N VAL A 788 -29.66 -24.05 -11.52
CA VAL A 788 -28.49 -24.66 -10.86
C VAL A 788 -28.84 -26.02 -10.27
N MET A 789 -29.99 -26.12 -9.60
CA MET A 789 -30.47 -27.38 -9.05
C MET A 789 -30.74 -28.42 -10.14
N ALA A 790 -31.30 -28.01 -11.28
CA ALA A 790 -31.50 -28.91 -12.42
C ALA A 790 -30.16 -29.41 -12.99
N LEU A 791 -29.17 -28.53 -13.17
CA LEU A 791 -27.83 -28.93 -13.65
C LEU A 791 -27.12 -29.88 -12.67
N GLY A 792 -27.26 -29.64 -11.37
CA GLY A 792 -26.68 -30.47 -10.32
C GLY A 792 -27.47 -31.74 -9.99
N ASN A 793 -28.57 -32.05 -10.69
CA ASN A 793 -29.51 -33.13 -10.30
C ASN A 793 -29.91 -33.05 -8.81
N GLY A 794 -30.15 -31.84 -8.33
CA GLY A 794 -30.47 -31.53 -6.93
C GLY A 794 -29.27 -31.52 -5.98
N LYS A 795 -28.05 -31.69 -6.48
CA LYS A 795 -26.79 -31.71 -5.71
C LYS A 795 -25.68 -30.92 -6.43
N PRO A 796 -25.82 -29.59 -6.56
CA PRO A 796 -24.72 -28.77 -7.07
C PRO A 796 -23.47 -28.95 -6.19
N ARG A 797 -22.26 -28.78 -6.73
CA ARG A 797 -21.01 -28.83 -5.96
C ARG A 797 -20.39 -27.44 -5.88
N ALA A 798 -19.63 -27.17 -4.82
CA ALA A 798 -18.91 -25.91 -4.68
C ALA A 798 -17.93 -25.66 -5.84
N ASP A 799 -17.27 -26.71 -6.33
CA ASP A 799 -16.35 -26.68 -7.47
C ASP A 799 -17.01 -26.26 -8.80
N ASP A 800 -18.35 -26.30 -8.87
CA ASP A 800 -19.10 -25.94 -10.08
C ASP A 800 -19.50 -24.44 -10.08
N ALA A 801 -19.15 -23.67 -9.04
CA ALA A 801 -19.38 -22.22 -8.95
C ALA A 801 -18.27 -21.41 -9.68
N PRO A 802 -18.59 -20.22 -10.24
CA PRO A 802 -19.91 -19.59 -10.32
C PRO A 802 -20.83 -20.29 -11.34
N PHE A 803 -22.11 -20.40 -11.01
CA PHE A 803 -23.06 -21.16 -11.81
C PHE A 803 -23.68 -20.38 -12.98
N PHE A 804 -23.20 -19.17 -13.24
CA PHE A 804 -23.59 -18.34 -14.37
C PHE A 804 -22.36 -17.62 -14.93
N GLY A 805 -22.38 -17.38 -16.24
CA GLY A 805 -21.28 -16.72 -16.96
C GLY A 805 -21.31 -15.19 -16.88
N GLU A 806 -22.51 -14.60 -16.92
CA GLU A 806 -22.75 -13.16 -16.87
C GLU A 806 -24.09 -12.89 -16.18
N LEU A 807 -24.13 -11.88 -15.31
CA LEU A 807 -25.35 -11.26 -14.80
C LEU A 807 -25.22 -9.75 -15.02
N THR A 808 -26.03 -9.22 -15.93
CA THR A 808 -26.06 -7.78 -16.23
C THR A 808 -27.33 -7.18 -15.62
N VAL A 809 -27.15 -6.18 -14.74
CA VAL A 809 -28.23 -5.41 -14.15
C VAL A 809 -28.03 -3.94 -14.54
N ASP A 810 -28.96 -3.40 -15.32
CA ASP A 810 -29.05 -1.97 -15.63
C ASP A 810 -30.19 -1.39 -14.79
N LEU A 811 -29.83 -0.62 -13.75
CA LEU A 811 -30.77 -0.16 -12.73
C LEU A 811 -30.60 1.34 -12.51
N THR A 812 -31.71 2.07 -12.59
CA THR A 812 -31.78 3.50 -12.28
C THR A 812 -32.85 3.73 -11.22
N LEU A 813 -32.46 4.25 -10.06
CA LEU A 813 -33.35 4.58 -8.94
C LEU A 813 -33.13 6.02 -8.50
N SER A 814 -34.15 6.63 -7.89
CA SER A 814 -34.07 7.97 -7.28
C SER A 814 -33.54 7.82 -5.85
N GLU A 815 -32.22 7.79 -5.69
CA GLU A 815 -31.55 7.38 -4.45
C GLU A 815 -30.41 8.34 -4.05
N PRO A 816 -30.00 8.42 -2.76
CA PRO A 816 -28.87 9.24 -2.34
C PRO A 816 -27.56 8.74 -2.95
N GLU A 817 -26.81 9.65 -3.58
CA GLU A 817 -25.49 9.40 -4.15
C GLU A 817 -24.64 10.68 -4.00
N TYR A 818 -23.89 10.80 -2.90
CA TYR A 818 -23.06 11.97 -2.64
C TYR A 818 -21.85 11.68 -1.74
N ARG A 819 -20.75 12.37 -2.02
CA ARG A 819 -19.51 12.29 -1.24
C ARG A 819 -19.60 13.10 0.05
N LEU A 820 -18.94 12.60 1.08
CA LEU A 820 -18.73 13.29 2.35
C LEU A 820 -17.38 14.04 2.32
N PRO A 821 -17.20 15.10 3.12
CA PRO A 821 -15.95 15.87 3.19
C PRO A 821 -14.87 15.20 4.07
N ILE A 822 -14.97 13.89 4.27
CA ILE A 822 -14.04 13.07 5.07
C ILE A 822 -13.51 11.98 4.16
N ASP A 823 -12.19 11.92 3.99
CA ASP A 823 -11.49 10.95 3.14
C ASP A 823 -12.15 10.76 1.76
N GLU A 824 -12.39 9.52 1.34
CA GLU A 824 -13.16 9.17 0.13
C GLU A 824 -14.54 8.56 0.49
N GLU A 825 -15.06 8.89 1.67
CA GLU A 825 -16.35 8.38 2.14
C GLU A 825 -17.53 8.96 1.37
N GLN A 826 -18.60 8.17 1.21
CA GLN A 826 -19.82 8.60 0.53
C GLN A 826 -21.07 7.91 1.07
N ILE A 827 -22.22 8.52 0.80
CA ILE A 827 -23.54 7.95 1.07
C ILE A 827 -24.14 7.56 -0.27
N SER A 828 -24.10 6.27 -0.56
CA SER A 828 -24.68 5.65 -1.76
C SER A 828 -25.44 4.39 -1.39
N SER A 829 -26.78 4.41 -1.52
CA SER A 829 -27.57 3.18 -1.40
C SER A 829 -27.41 2.27 -2.61
N MET A 830 -27.02 2.83 -3.77
CA MET A 830 -26.74 2.07 -4.99
C MET A 830 -25.50 1.18 -4.84
N GLU A 831 -24.47 1.65 -4.13
CA GLU A 831 -23.31 0.80 -3.80
C GLU A 831 -23.69 -0.33 -2.85
N ALA A 832 -24.47 -0.04 -1.81
CA ALA A 832 -24.99 -1.07 -0.92
C ALA A 832 -25.81 -2.11 -1.69
N LEU A 833 -26.72 -1.66 -2.57
CA LEU A 833 -27.54 -2.55 -3.38
C LEU A 833 -26.72 -3.38 -4.37
N HIS A 834 -25.65 -2.82 -4.94
CA HIS A 834 -24.74 -3.56 -5.81
C HIS A 834 -24.07 -4.73 -5.07
N GLU A 835 -23.59 -4.51 -3.84
CA GLU A 835 -23.04 -5.58 -3.01
C GLU A 835 -24.08 -6.66 -2.72
N GLU A 836 -25.31 -6.26 -2.38
CA GLU A 836 -26.41 -7.21 -2.13
C GLU A 836 -26.73 -8.02 -3.39
N ILE A 837 -26.81 -7.41 -4.58
CA ILE A 837 -27.01 -8.14 -5.84
C ILE A 837 -25.88 -9.15 -6.06
N TYR A 838 -24.62 -8.75 -5.89
CA TYR A 838 -23.48 -9.60 -6.18
C TYR A 838 -23.38 -10.78 -5.19
N PHE A 839 -23.24 -10.49 -3.89
CA PHE A 839 -22.96 -11.51 -2.88
C PHE A 839 -24.14 -12.44 -2.66
N ASN A 840 -25.36 -11.92 -2.64
CA ASN A 840 -26.54 -12.75 -2.38
C ASN A 840 -26.87 -13.66 -3.56
N THR A 841 -26.66 -13.20 -4.80
CA THR A 841 -26.82 -14.06 -5.98
C THR A 841 -25.87 -15.25 -5.93
N ILE A 842 -24.60 -15.01 -5.60
CA ILE A 842 -23.61 -16.09 -5.42
C ILE A 842 -24.06 -17.02 -4.28
N ARG A 843 -24.52 -16.47 -3.16
CA ARG A 843 -24.90 -17.24 -1.98
C ARG A 843 -26.08 -18.18 -2.23
N VAL A 844 -27.16 -17.70 -2.88
CA VAL A 844 -28.33 -18.52 -3.23
C VAL A 844 -27.97 -19.67 -4.17
N SER A 845 -26.96 -19.49 -5.02
CA SER A 845 -26.55 -20.52 -5.97
C SER A 845 -25.71 -21.65 -5.34
N ARG A 846 -25.23 -21.52 -4.09
CA ARG A 846 -24.37 -22.52 -3.45
C ARG A 846 -25.15 -23.69 -2.83
N PRO A 847 -24.56 -24.90 -2.79
CA PRO A 847 -25.23 -26.11 -2.29
C PRO A 847 -25.44 -26.16 -0.78
N ASP A 848 -24.68 -25.35 -0.02
CA ASP A 848 -24.40 -25.61 1.39
C ASP A 848 -25.35 -24.87 2.36
N HIS A 849 -26.65 -25.00 2.13
CA HIS A 849 -27.66 -24.41 3.02
C HIS A 849 -28.04 -25.32 4.19
N SER A 850 -27.52 -26.55 4.26
CA SER A 850 -27.85 -27.51 5.31
C SER A 850 -26.83 -27.61 6.47
N ASP A 851 -25.54 -27.34 6.27
CA ASP A 851 -24.52 -27.64 7.31
C ASP A 851 -24.14 -26.45 8.22
N HIS A 852 -24.38 -25.21 7.81
CA HIS A 852 -24.04 -24.03 8.63
C HIS A 852 -24.92 -23.81 9.88
N ALA A 853 -26.06 -24.51 10.00
CA ALA A 853 -26.86 -24.48 11.24
C ALA A 853 -26.12 -25.12 12.44
N SER A 854 -25.05 -25.88 12.20
CA SER A 854 -24.26 -26.53 13.24
C SER A 854 -22.97 -25.79 13.63
N GLU A 855 -22.39 -25.01 12.72
CA GLU A 855 -21.13 -24.26 12.97
C GLU A 855 -21.33 -22.88 13.61
N GLY A 856 -22.51 -22.26 13.46
CA GLY A 856 -22.86 -21.02 14.18
C GLY A 856 -22.87 -21.14 15.71
N ARG A 857 -22.69 -22.35 16.27
CA ARG A 857 -22.52 -22.59 17.72
C ARG A 857 -21.07 -22.57 18.19
N ARG A 858 -20.07 -22.50 17.31
CA ARG A 858 -18.66 -22.44 17.70
C ARG A 858 -17.91 -21.38 16.90
N GLN A 859 -17.61 -20.29 17.61
CA GLN A 859 -16.64 -19.23 17.32
C GLN A 859 -17.16 -17.98 16.60
N GLY A 860 -17.18 -16.87 17.33
CA GLY A 860 -17.16 -15.52 16.77
C GLY A 860 -15.75 -15.18 16.25
N ARG A 861 -15.48 -15.51 14.99
CA ARG A 861 -14.39 -14.91 14.20
C ARG A 861 -14.98 -14.41 12.87
N PRO A 862 -14.60 -13.22 12.40
CA PRO A 862 -14.93 -12.79 11.04
C PRO A 862 -14.30 -13.76 10.03
N CYS A 863 -15.04 -14.11 8.98
CA CYS A 863 -14.56 -14.93 7.88
C CYS A 863 -13.59 -14.13 7.01
N GLU A 864 -12.29 -14.25 7.28
CA GLU A 864 -11.22 -13.93 6.33
C GLU A 864 -10.70 -15.23 5.72
N ASP A 865 -11.34 -15.70 4.65
CA ASP A 865 -10.67 -16.62 3.72
C ASP A 865 -11.30 -16.52 2.33
N HIS A 866 -10.79 -15.61 1.49
CA HIS A 866 -11.07 -15.58 0.06
C HIS A 866 -9.79 -15.27 -0.72
N ARG A 867 -8.95 -16.30 -0.91
CA ARG A 867 -8.09 -16.41 -2.09
C ARG A 867 -8.95 -16.86 -3.27
N ASP A 868 -9.45 -15.90 -4.05
CA ASP A 868 -9.74 -16.07 -5.48
C ASP A 868 -10.17 -14.71 -6.08
N ARG A 869 -9.19 -13.92 -6.50
CA ARG A 869 -9.43 -12.74 -7.34
C ARG A 869 -9.52 -13.18 -8.80
N LEU A 870 -10.73 -13.52 -9.26
CA LEU A 870 -11.04 -13.51 -10.69
C LEU A 870 -11.16 -12.05 -11.17
N ARG A 871 -10.25 -11.62 -12.05
CA ARG A 871 -10.34 -10.33 -12.75
C ARG A 871 -11.60 -10.32 -13.64
N CYS A 872 -12.68 -9.71 -13.19
CA CYS A 872 -13.77 -9.27 -14.06
C CYS A 872 -13.69 -7.75 -14.27
N ARG A 873 -13.57 -7.33 -15.55
CA ARG A 873 -13.69 -5.92 -15.93
C ARG A 873 -15.15 -5.50 -15.83
N SER A 874 -15.52 -4.75 -14.78
CA SER A 874 -16.76 -3.97 -14.80
C SER A 874 -16.48 -2.65 -15.53
N SER A 875 -17.14 -2.44 -16.67
CA SER A 875 -17.10 -1.13 -17.35
C SER A 875 -18.28 -0.29 -16.88
N VAL A 876 -18.06 0.62 -15.93
CA VAL A 876 -19.07 1.63 -15.58
C VAL A 876 -19.08 2.70 -16.67
N ARG A 877 -20.05 2.65 -17.59
CA ARG A 877 -20.35 3.81 -18.46
C ARG A 877 -21.22 4.80 -17.69
N ARG A 878 -20.58 5.70 -16.92
CA ARG A 878 -21.25 6.88 -16.35
C ARG A 878 -21.69 7.81 -17.47
N ARG A 879 -22.98 7.79 -17.86
CA ARG A 879 -23.57 8.88 -18.63
C ARG A 879 -23.93 10.00 -17.65
N ARG A 880 -23.11 11.05 -17.61
CA ARG A 880 -23.54 12.36 -17.07
C ARG A 880 -24.68 12.86 -17.96
N VAL A 881 -25.91 12.80 -17.46
CA VAL A 881 -26.98 13.66 -17.98
C VAL A 881 -26.69 15.06 -17.43
N ARG A 882 -26.65 16.05 -18.32
CA ARG A 882 -26.37 17.46 -18.02
C ARG A 882 -27.49 18.09 -17.20
#